data_AF-A0A2A4K307-F1
#
_entry.id   AF-A0A2A4K307-F1
#
_cell.length_a   1.000
_cell.length_b   1.000
_cell.length_c   1.000
_cell.angle_alpha   90.00
_cell.angle_beta   90.00
_cell.angle_gamma   90.00
#
_symmetry.space_group_name_H-M   'P 1'
#
loop_
_entity.id
_entity.type
_entity.pdbx_description
1 polymer ?
#
loop_
_entity_poly.entity_id
_entity_poly.type
_entity_poly.pdbx_seq_one_letter_code
_entity_poly.pdbx_strand_id
1 'polypeptide(L)'
;MRYAIAHVSVEDVSRPRVSWVVQARGWAGDAEEPPRFLPLPQRALLYTHKYIAIVSTTVSNDKVEYVDVSGEGDALLGAALCGGVALLFSRKHGVLALSQPHAAHATPSMCESTMGSPCPSDMYDGNLSLYEIDPHEVSLVTQDACGKLKTAFLFHVRRDVAACRAALAELFPAGEERDVDAPLDRAVRRIAADLLDDVPAGDPRWRLRGAATNICLGSSAALQLAAQLRDKQRAFTLFCDFLRAVGLWQRLGLVTRESGGGVVSTESALGGLAEQLATAITPLATAITLRKLQQGPDAQLIDAAIYQVVCGSRAEVEEEPEVEEALSSGALSPADVCYRRVSRACRVLRALCAAAAPPAARAAAAHAAATARAAHECPEPALRAQVHEAAADLADLILTDAEPLSASSHTQHLYEKIRRDTIQPYRGPEKGVVCPSPAPVAEGQTERAAALAEKFKDFELLIEMCVESDDMDKLFAYIDKYSSELATQRLARAADALLVLANEEADSVNRLTTTASLAKLCLYAEGCGGPASGAWARLESRLALAEQHRALPRDLRLHHGLDAGDTAVLPPEHIVQMYIESESSGLTEYDYKKALDLTDYVHDMERRDDLRLRVWCACIRRDDWSSCRVDSPADELQRKMFFRLIDLVHVMGGDLELLLPPVEDILTAPELAELVSDPRFHFIIKYGYECVDTTRSPDMLDE
;
A
#
# COMPACT_ATOMS: atom_id res chain seq x y z
N MET A 1 53.14 -5.44 5.74
CA MET A 1 51.94 -4.64 6.07
C MET A 1 51.58 -3.84 4.83
N ARG A 2 50.38 -3.99 4.25
CA ARG A 2 50.01 -3.16 3.08
C ARG A 2 49.08 -1.99 3.43
N TYR A 3 48.13 -2.18 4.35
CA TYR A 3 47.19 -1.11 4.73
C TYR A 3 46.96 -1.06 6.25
N ALA A 4 46.76 0.15 6.78
CA ALA A 4 46.39 0.41 8.16
C ALA A 4 45.42 1.60 8.22
N ILE A 5 44.49 1.56 9.16
CA ILE A 5 43.57 2.66 9.44
C ILE A 5 44.19 3.47 10.57
N ALA A 6 44.41 4.75 10.34
CA ALA A 6 45.00 5.67 11.31
C ALA A 6 44.03 6.81 11.60
N HIS A 7 43.84 7.13 12.87
CA HIS A 7 43.19 8.38 13.25
C HIS A 7 44.26 9.46 13.40
N VAL A 8 44.12 10.53 12.63
CA VAL A 8 45.06 11.66 12.59
C VAL A 8 44.34 12.87 13.16
N SER A 9 44.78 13.34 14.32
CA SER A 9 44.35 14.63 14.85
C SER A 9 45.10 15.75 14.13
N VAL A 10 44.33 16.71 13.63
CA VAL A 10 44.81 17.88 12.88
C VAL A 10 44.50 19.19 13.63
N GLU A 11 44.34 19.12 14.96
CA GLU A 11 44.12 20.30 15.82
C GLU A 11 45.18 21.39 15.62
N ASP A 12 46.41 20.99 15.29
CA ASP A 12 47.45 21.85 14.75
C ASP A 12 47.80 21.39 13.33
N VAL A 13 47.35 22.16 12.33
CA VAL A 13 47.57 21.86 10.89
C VAL A 13 49.06 21.79 10.55
N SER A 14 49.92 22.45 11.33
CA SER A 14 51.37 22.42 11.14
C SER A 14 52.05 21.18 11.76
N ARG A 15 51.32 20.43 12.61
CA ARG A 15 51.83 19.26 13.35
C ARG A 15 50.75 18.18 13.51
N PRO A 16 50.33 17.51 12.43
CA PRO A 16 49.38 16.41 12.51
C PRO A 16 49.92 15.29 13.40
N ARG A 17 49.10 14.80 14.33
CA ARG A 17 49.45 13.72 15.26
C ARG A 17 48.58 12.50 14.99
N VAL A 18 49.21 11.35 14.81
CA VAL A 18 48.50 10.07 14.74
C VAL A 18 48.13 9.65 16.16
N SER A 19 46.85 9.61 16.50
CA SER A 19 46.38 9.26 17.85
C SER A 19 46.33 7.75 18.06
N TRP A 20 45.95 6.99 17.03
CA TRP A 20 45.96 5.53 17.06
C TRP A 20 46.01 4.96 15.65
N VAL A 21 46.47 3.71 15.53
CA VAL A 21 46.58 2.96 14.27
C VAL A 21 46.08 1.54 14.47
N VAL A 22 45.19 1.09 13.60
CA VAL A 22 44.69 -0.28 13.53
C VAL A 22 45.16 -0.93 12.24
N GLN A 23 45.80 -2.10 12.35
CA GLN A 23 46.26 -2.85 11.18
C GLN A 23 45.11 -3.62 10.53
N ALA A 24 45.04 -3.56 9.19
CA ALA A 24 44.21 -4.44 8.39
C ALA A 24 45.10 -5.58 7.86
N ARG A 25 45.04 -6.76 8.50
CA ARG A 25 45.78 -7.97 8.08
C ARG A 25 44.83 -8.90 7.31
N GLY A 26 45.39 -9.75 6.45
CA GLY A 26 44.61 -10.77 5.73
C GLY A 26 43.86 -10.30 4.47
N TRP A 27 44.13 -9.10 3.95
CA TRP A 27 43.59 -8.67 2.65
C TRP A 27 44.21 -9.48 1.50
N ALA A 28 43.44 -10.40 0.93
CA ALA A 28 43.85 -11.28 -0.16
C ALA A 28 43.55 -10.73 -1.57
N GLY A 29 43.02 -9.51 -1.67
CA GLY A 29 42.70 -8.89 -2.96
C GLY A 29 43.96 -8.52 -3.74
N ASP A 30 44.00 -8.96 -5.00
CA ASP A 30 45.09 -8.76 -5.94
C ASP A 30 45.60 -7.32 -6.02
N ALA A 31 46.91 -7.20 -6.27
CA ALA A 31 47.76 -6.06 -5.96
C ALA A 31 47.63 -4.80 -6.86
N GLU A 32 46.56 -4.61 -7.63
CA GLU A 32 46.53 -3.57 -8.67
C GLU A 32 45.91 -2.22 -8.27
N GLU A 33 44.99 -2.16 -7.29
CA GLU A 33 44.34 -0.89 -6.88
C GLU A 33 44.30 -0.73 -5.35
N PRO A 34 44.67 0.45 -4.79
CA PRO A 34 44.48 0.72 -3.38
C PRO A 34 42.98 0.76 -3.02
N PRO A 35 42.56 0.11 -1.91
CA PRO A 35 41.16 0.15 -1.50
C PRO A 35 40.75 1.56 -1.10
N ARG A 36 39.56 1.97 -1.54
CA ARG A 36 38.89 3.19 -1.11
C ARG A 36 38.27 2.97 0.27
N PHE A 37 38.20 4.04 1.04
CA PHE A 37 37.77 4.02 2.44
C PHE A 37 36.48 4.83 2.61
N LEU A 38 35.46 4.22 3.22
CA LEU A 38 34.24 4.90 3.65
C LEU A 38 34.08 4.73 5.18
N PRO A 39 34.13 5.83 5.96
CA PRO A 39 33.97 5.76 7.42
C PRO A 39 32.52 5.48 7.82
N LEU A 40 32.31 4.49 8.69
CA LEU A 40 31.02 4.20 9.33
C LEU A 40 31.11 4.51 10.84
N PRO A 41 29.99 4.65 11.57
CA PRO A 41 30.00 5.05 12.98
C PRO A 41 30.85 4.17 13.92
N GLN A 42 30.93 2.85 13.68
CA GLN A 42 31.68 1.91 14.52
C GLN A 42 32.63 0.99 13.73
N ARG A 43 32.65 1.11 12.40
CA ARG A 43 33.40 0.25 11.47
C ARG A 43 33.87 1.08 10.29
N ALA A 44 34.65 0.50 9.40
CA ALA A 44 34.97 1.10 8.12
C ALA A 44 34.67 0.11 7.00
N LEU A 45 34.21 0.65 5.87
CA LEU A 45 34.06 -0.09 4.64
C LEU A 45 35.28 0.18 3.77
N LEU A 46 35.99 -0.88 3.41
CA LEU A 46 37.06 -0.87 2.42
C LEU A 46 36.53 -1.49 1.14
N TYR A 47 36.70 -0.81 0.01
CA TYR A 47 36.23 -1.34 -1.27
C TYR A 47 37.17 -1.03 -2.43
N THR A 48 37.24 -1.94 -3.39
CA THR A 48 37.83 -1.71 -4.73
C THR A 48 36.73 -1.90 -5.76
N HIS A 49 37.06 -1.81 -7.05
CA HIS A 49 36.10 -2.17 -8.10
C HIS A 49 35.67 -3.65 -8.06
N LYS A 50 36.40 -4.54 -7.36
CA LYS A 50 36.12 -5.98 -7.28
C LYS A 50 35.66 -6.47 -5.92
N TYR A 51 36.12 -5.85 -4.83
CA TYR A 51 35.95 -6.39 -3.49
C TYR A 51 35.35 -5.39 -2.52
N ILE A 52 34.55 -5.88 -1.57
CA ILE A 52 34.04 -5.11 -0.43
C ILE A 52 34.43 -5.82 0.85
N ALA A 53 34.86 -5.08 1.86
CA ALA A 53 35.13 -5.61 3.19
C ALA A 53 34.75 -4.62 4.28
N ILE A 54 34.25 -5.15 5.39
CA ILE A 54 33.96 -4.37 6.59
C ILE A 54 35.03 -4.67 7.64
N VAL A 55 35.70 -3.63 8.11
CA VAL A 55 36.80 -3.74 9.07
C VAL A 55 36.49 -2.92 10.32
N SER A 56 36.94 -3.41 11.48
CA SER A 56 36.89 -2.65 12.72
C SER A 56 37.88 -1.49 12.65
N THR A 57 37.44 -0.32 13.09
CA THR A 57 38.30 0.86 13.26
C THR A 57 38.97 0.89 14.63
N THR A 58 38.53 0.08 15.60
CA THR A 58 39.02 0.14 16.99
C THR A 58 39.82 -1.09 17.42
N VAL A 59 39.72 -2.20 16.69
CA VAL A 59 40.37 -3.48 17.04
C VAL A 59 41.14 -4.03 15.83
N SER A 60 42.26 -4.72 16.05
CA SER A 60 43.04 -5.36 14.98
C SER A 60 42.21 -6.37 14.19
N ASN A 61 42.28 -6.30 12.86
CA ASN A 61 41.56 -7.20 11.98
C ASN A 61 42.53 -8.28 11.48
N ASP A 62 42.60 -9.41 12.19
CA ASP A 62 43.51 -10.52 11.85
C ASP A 62 42.97 -11.42 10.72
N LYS A 63 41.65 -11.47 10.55
CA LYS A 63 40.95 -12.03 9.39
C LYS A 63 39.83 -11.08 8.98
N VAL A 64 39.87 -10.62 7.73
CA VAL A 64 38.85 -9.76 7.14
C VAL A 64 38.07 -10.58 6.13
N GLU A 65 36.77 -10.77 6.37
CA GLU A 65 35.86 -11.33 5.38
C GLU A 65 35.61 -10.28 4.28
N TYR A 66 35.68 -10.72 3.04
CA TYR A 66 35.44 -9.88 1.86
C TYR A 66 34.41 -10.53 0.96
N VAL A 67 33.65 -9.69 0.26
CA VAL A 67 32.72 -10.06 -0.79
C VAL A 67 33.40 -9.80 -2.13
N ASP A 68 33.49 -10.84 -2.97
CA ASP A 68 33.95 -10.71 -4.36
C ASP A 68 32.78 -10.35 -5.28
N VAL A 69 32.67 -9.07 -5.60
CA VAL A 69 31.65 -8.52 -6.51
C VAL A 69 31.97 -8.89 -7.95
N SER A 70 33.25 -9.09 -8.28
CA SER A 70 33.68 -9.43 -9.64
C SER A 70 33.34 -10.87 -10.04
N GLY A 71 33.22 -11.78 -9.07
CA GLY A 71 32.77 -13.15 -9.28
C GLY A 71 31.38 -13.26 -9.93
N GLU A 72 30.53 -12.25 -9.77
CA GLU A 72 29.19 -12.16 -10.36
C GLU A 72 29.12 -11.33 -11.66
N GLY A 73 30.27 -10.95 -12.20
CA GLY A 73 30.39 -10.11 -13.40
C GLY A 73 30.05 -8.63 -13.16
N ASP A 74 30.04 -8.18 -11.92
CA ASP A 74 29.75 -6.80 -11.53
C ASP A 74 31.05 -6.04 -11.16
N ALA A 75 30.97 -4.71 -11.08
CA ALA A 75 32.06 -3.86 -10.67
C ALA A 75 31.55 -2.66 -9.88
N LEU A 76 32.20 -2.35 -8.75
CA LEU A 76 31.89 -1.15 -7.98
C LEU A 76 32.50 0.09 -8.62
N LEU A 77 31.68 1.14 -8.70
CA LEU A 77 32.03 2.43 -9.27
C LEU A 77 32.26 3.48 -8.17
N GLY A 78 31.60 3.35 -7.02
CA GLY A 78 31.76 4.28 -5.90
C GLY A 78 30.97 3.87 -4.65
N ALA A 79 31.19 4.57 -3.55
CA ALA A 79 30.44 4.41 -2.31
C ALA A 79 30.33 5.74 -1.56
N ALA A 80 29.22 5.96 -0.86
CA ALA A 80 28.97 7.15 -0.06
C ALA A 80 28.12 6.84 1.17
N LEU A 81 28.25 7.64 2.22
CA LEU A 81 27.39 7.57 3.40
C LEU A 81 26.25 8.57 3.22
N CYS A 82 25.00 8.09 3.23
CA CYS A 82 23.81 8.92 3.11
C CYS A 82 22.85 8.59 4.27
N GLY A 83 22.51 9.58 5.11
CA GLY A 83 21.62 9.37 6.25
C GLY A 83 22.10 8.31 7.25
N GLY A 84 23.42 8.07 7.36
CA GLY A 84 23.99 7.04 8.23
C GLY A 84 24.03 5.62 7.64
N VAL A 85 23.50 5.43 6.42
CA VAL A 85 23.55 4.15 5.69
C VAL A 85 24.63 4.21 4.62
N ALA A 86 25.40 3.13 4.49
CA ALA A 86 26.44 3.03 3.47
C ALA A 86 25.81 2.60 2.14
N LEU A 87 25.87 3.48 1.15
CA LEU A 87 25.43 3.21 -0.21
C LEU A 87 26.64 2.84 -1.08
N LEU A 88 26.50 1.77 -1.86
CA LEU A 88 27.46 1.30 -2.85
C LEU A 88 26.85 1.50 -4.23
N PHE A 89 27.62 2.02 -5.18
CA PHE A 89 27.21 2.10 -6.58
C PHE A 89 27.94 1.04 -7.38
N SER A 90 27.18 0.08 -7.89
CA SER A 90 27.62 -1.02 -8.73
C SER A 90 27.26 -0.77 -10.19
N ARG A 91 27.98 -1.41 -11.10
CA ARG A 91 27.75 -1.30 -12.54
C ARG A 91 26.48 -2.05 -12.95
N LYS A 92 26.22 -3.21 -12.34
CA LYS A 92 25.13 -4.11 -12.71
C LYS A 92 23.82 -3.80 -11.97
N HIS A 93 23.90 -3.56 -10.66
CA HIS A 93 22.73 -3.44 -9.77
C HIS A 93 22.42 -1.99 -9.36
N GLY A 94 23.14 -1.00 -9.89
CA GLY A 94 22.94 0.40 -9.51
C GLY A 94 23.31 0.66 -8.04
N VAL A 95 22.43 1.32 -7.28
CA VAL A 95 22.69 1.68 -5.88
C VAL A 95 22.23 0.59 -4.92
N LEU A 96 23.17 0.06 -4.14
CA LEU A 96 22.97 -0.94 -3.10
C LEU A 96 23.10 -0.27 -1.73
N ALA A 97 22.16 -0.52 -0.83
CA ALA A 97 22.23 -0.06 0.56
C ALA A 97 22.73 -1.19 1.47
N LEU A 98 23.83 -0.95 2.20
CA LEU A 98 24.33 -1.88 3.22
C LEU A 98 23.52 -1.69 4.51
N SER A 99 22.53 -2.56 4.72
CA SER A 99 21.81 -2.67 5.99
C SER A 99 22.52 -3.65 6.93
N GLN A 100 22.80 -3.24 8.18
CA GLN A 100 23.12 -4.20 9.23
C GLN A 100 21.83 -4.92 9.63
N PRO A 101 21.81 -6.25 9.79
CA PRO A 101 20.68 -6.91 10.41
C PRO A 101 20.57 -6.40 11.84
N HIS A 102 19.50 -5.64 12.12
CA HIS A 102 19.06 -5.40 13.49
C HIS A 102 18.77 -6.79 14.09
N ALA A 103 19.20 -7.04 15.33
CA ALA A 103 18.97 -8.31 16.00
C ALA A 103 17.50 -8.71 15.83
N ALA A 104 17.28 -9.82 15.12
CA ALA A 104 15.96 -10.26 14.70
C ALA A 104 15.04 -10.40 15.92
N HIS A 105 14.01 -9.56 15.99
CA HIS A 105 12.79 -9.95 16.67
C HIS A 105 12.24 -11.16 15.90
N ALA A 106 12.16 -12.29 16.58
CA ALA A 106 11.60 -13.52 16.05
C ALA A 106 10.20 -13.25 15.48
N THR A 107 10.07 -13.37 14.17
CA THR A 107 8.79 -13.53 13.48
C THR A 107 8.25 -14.91 13.84
N PRO A 108 7.02 -15.04 14.38
CA PRO A 108 6.44 -16.35 14.54
C PRO A 108 6.11 -16.91 13.16
N SER A 109 6.56 -18.14 12.95
CA SER A 109 6.24 -19.03 11.85
C SER A 109 4.73 -19.05 11.58
N MET A 110 4.32 -18.61 10.39
CA MET A 110 3.02 -18.95 9.83
C MET A 110 3.17 -20.35 9.24
N CYS A 111 2.70 -21.36 9.98
CA CYS A 111 2.47 -22.68 9.42
C CYS A 111 1.15 -22.61 8.66
N GLU A 112 1.20 -22.65 7.33
CA GLU A 112 0.05 -23.03 6.51
C GLU A 112 0.18 -24.53 6.22
N SER A 113 -0.75 -25.29 6.76
CA SER A 113 -1.04 -26.65 6.32
C SER A 113 -2.52 -26.70 6.01
N THR A 114 -2.83 -26.81 4.73
CA THR A 114 -4.12 -27.26 4.21
C THR A 114 -3.88 -28.61 3.58
N MET A 115 -4.44 -29.68 4.14
CA MET A 115 -5.49 -30.48 3.46
C MET A 115 -5.84 -31.75 4.25
N GLY A 116 -7.09 -31.81 4.71
CA GLY A 116 -7.80 -33.05 5.06
C GLY A 116 -9.09 -33.11 4.24
N SER A 117 -9.43 -34.30 3.78
CA SER A 117 -10.67 -34.68 3.05
C SER A 117 -11.94 -34.11 3.71
N PRO A 118 -13.00 -33.73 2.93
CA PRO A 118 -14.08 -32.89 3.42
C PRO A 118 -14.92 -33.62 4.46
N CYS A 119 -14.68 -33.29 5.72
CA CYS A 119 -15.64 -33.55 6.77
C CYS A 119 -16.82 -32.57 6.59
N PRO A 120 -18.06 -32.90 7.00
CA PRO A 120 -19.19 -31.97 6.95
C PRO A 120 -18.97 -30.66 7.75
N SER A 121 -17.83 -30.54 8.46
CA SER A 121 -17.33 -29.35 9.13
C SER A 121 -16.61 -28.36 8.20
N ASP A 122 -16.13 -28.75 7.02
CA ASP A 122 -15.35 -27.86 6.13
C ASP A 122 -16.24 -26.89 5.32
N MET A 123 -17.57 -26.96 5.50
CA MET A 123 -18.50 -25.98 4.92
C MET A 123 -18.44 -24.62 5.62
N TYR A 124 -17.80 -24.53 6.79
CA TYR A 124 -17.76 -23.33 7.63
C TYR A 124 -16.38 -23.03 8.17
N ASP A 125 -15.39 -22.93 7.27
CA ASP A 125 -14.11 -22.30 7.60
C ASP A 125 -14.26 -20.77 7.57
N GLY A 126 -15.00 -20.25 8.55
CA GLY A 126 -15.28 -18.83 8.68
C GLY A 126 -15.60 -18.47 10.11
N ASN A 127 -14.92 -17.44 10.62
CA ASN A 127 -15.15 -16.91 11.97
C ASN A 127 -16.56 -16.33 12.20
N LEU A 128 -17.48 -16.42 11.24
CA LEU A 128 -18.84 -15.89 11.34
C LEU A 128 -19.75 -16.83 12.13
N SER A 129 -20.28 -16.32 13.25
CA SER A 129 -21.22 -17.04 14.11
C SER A 129 -22.53 -17.43 13.40
N LEU A 130 -22.91 -16.76 12.31
CA LEU A 130 -24.17 -17.01 11.59
C LEU A 130 -24.31 -18.46 11.10
N TYR A 131 -23.18 -19.14 10.90
CA TYR A 131 -23.14 -20.54 10.48
C TYR A 131 -23.55 -21.51 11.59
N GLU A 132 -23.40 -21.11 12.85
CA GLU A 132 -23.71 -21.89 14.04
C GLU A 132 -25.16 -21.68 14.51
N ILE A 133 -25.83 -20.61 14.08
CA ILE A 133 -27.18 -20.22 14.55
C ILE A 133 -28.25 -21.11 13.91
N ASP A 134 -28.98 -21.92 14.69
CA ASP A 134 -30.10 -22.74 14.20
C ASP A 134 -31.31 -21.86 13.79
N PRO A 135 -31.77 -21.90 12.52
CA PRO A 135 -32.91 -21.10 12.08
C PRO A 135 -34.21 -21.47 12.81
N HIS A 136 -34.36 -22.72 13.25
CA HIS A 136 -35.57 -23.17 13.93
C HIS A 136 -35.68 -22.55 15.32
N GLU A 137 -34.58 -22.45 16.05
CA GLU A 137 -34.53 -21.76 17.35
C GLU A 137 -34.86 -20.28 17.19
N VAL A 138 -34.29 -19.63 16.17
CA VAL A 138 -34.58 -18.24 15.84
C VAL A 138 -36.07 -18.01 15.55
N SER A 139 -36.70 -18.92 14.79
CA SER A 139 -38.13 -18.87 14.46
C SER A 139 -39.04 -19.04 15.67
N LEU A 140 -38.58 -19.71 16.74
CA LEU A 140 -39.33 -19.88 17.98
C LEU A 140 -39.25 -18.62 18.87
N VAL A 141 -38.13 -17.90 18.81
CA VAL A 141 -37.83 -16.76 19.68
C VAL A 141 -38.30 -15.43 19.08
N THR A 142 -38.33 -15.30 17.74
CA THR A 142 -38.65 -14.05 17.06
C THR A 142 -39.82 -14.22 16.10
N GLN A 143 -40.88 -13.41 16.28
CA GLN A 143 -42.09 -13.45 15.44
C GLN A 143 -42.31 -12.16 14.65
N ASP A 144 -41.47 -11.16 14.85
CA ASP A 144 -41.54 -9.90 14.12
C ASP A 144 -40.94 -10.03 12.71
N ALA A 145 -41.19 -9.03 11.86
CA ALA A 145 -40.74 -9.05 10.47
C ALA A 145 -39.22 -9.17 10.34
N CYS A 146 -38.47 -8.60 11.29
CA CYS A 146 -37.01 -8.71 11.34
C CYS A 146 -36.59 -10.16 11.63
N GLY A 147 -37.11 -10.76 12.70
CA GLY A 147 -36.79 -12.14 13.09
C GLY A 147 -37.10 -13.20 12.04
N LYS A 148 -38.27 -13.12 11.41
CA LYS A 148 -38.64 -14.03 10.33
C LYS A 148 -37.76 -13.81 9.08
N LEU A 149 -37.35 -12.59 8.77
CA LEU A 149 -36.43 -12.32 7.66
C LEU A 149 -35.00 -12.82 7.96
N LYS A 150 -34.54 -12.68 9.21
CA LYS A 150 -33.29 -13.30 9.71
C LYS A 150 -33.37 -14.84 9.58
N THR A 151 -34.50 -15.44 9.94
CA THR A 151 -34.77 -16.89 9.78
C THR A 151 -34.67 -17.32 8.31
N ALA A 152 -35.35 -16.62 7.41
CA ALA A 152 -35.33 -16.91 5.98
C ALA A 152 -33.93 -16.77 5.38
N PHE A 153 -33.15 -15.78 5.84
CA PHE A 153 -31.75 -15.60 5.46
C PHE A 153 -30.88 -16.78 5.92
N LEU A 154 -31.03 -17.25 7.17
CA LEU A 154 -30.28 -18.40 7.69
C LEU A 154 -30.61 -19.70 6.95
N PHE A 155 -31.87 -19.92 6.55
CA PHE A 155 -32.25 -21.04 5.68
C PHE A 155 -31.59 -20.93 4.30
N HIS A 156 -31.50 -19.72 3.74
CA HIS A 156 -30.82 -19.48 2.46
C HIS A 156 -29.31 -19.78 2.54
N VAL A 157 -28.62 -19.34 3.59
CA VAL A 157 -27.19 -19.64 3.81
C VAL A 157 -26.95 -21.16 3.88
N ARG A 158 -27.88 -21.90 4.49
CA ARG A 158 -27.84 -23.38 4.55
C ARG A 158 -28.32 -24.09 3.27
N ARG A 159 -28.68 -23.33 2.23
CA ARG A 159 -29.23 -23.84 0.96
C ARG A 159 -30.57 -24.59 1.09
N ASP A 160 -31.32 -24.36 2.17
CA ASP A 160 -32.69 -24.86 2.31
C ASP A 160 -33.70 -23.91 1.66
N VAL A 161 -33.86 -24.08 0.35
CA VAL A 161 -34.72 -23.24 -0.48
C VAL A 161 -36.20 -23.41 -0.13
N ALA A 162 -36.61 -24.60 0.36
CA ALA A 162 -38.01 -24.88 0.66
C ALA A 162 -38.46 -24.15 1.94
N ALA A 163 -37.68 -24.28 3.01
CA ALA A 163 -37.95 -23.57 4.27
C ALA A 163 -37.83 -22.06 4.11
N CYS A 164 -36.83 -21.59 3.35
CA CYS A 164 -36.66 -20.17 3.03
C CYS A 164 -37.90 -19.59 2.32
N ARG A 165 -38.41 -20.27 1.28
CA ARG A 165 -39.61 -19.83 0.56
C ARG A 165 -40.85 -19.85 1.43
N ALA A 166 -41.00 -20.85 2.29
CA ALA A 166 -42.13 -20.95 3.22
C ALA A 166 -42.14 -19.77 4.21
N ALA A 167 -40.99 -19.46 4.82
CA ALA A 167 -40.85 -18.32 5.74
C ALA A 167 -41.14 -16.97 5.07
N LEU A 168 -40.73 -16.80 3.81
CA LEU A 168 -40.97 -15.56 3.05
C LEU A 168 -42.41 -15.40 2.55
N ALA A 169 -43.07 -16.50 2.20
CA ALA A 169 -44.47 -16.50 1.79
C ALA A 169 -45.40 -16.07 2.93
N GLU A 170 -45.06 -16.40 4.17
CA GLU A 170 -45.76 -15.95 5.38
C GLU A 170 -45.55 -14.44 5.66
N LEU A 171 -44.38 -13.91 5.30
CA LEU A 171 -43.94 -12.55 5.63
C LEU A 171 -44.44 -11.47 4.67
N PHE A 172 -44.42 -11.74 3.36
CA PHE A 172 -44.61 -10.72 2.34
C PHE A 172 -45.54 -11.19 1.22
N PRO A 173 -46.86 -11.28 1.46
CA PRO A 173 -47.82 -11.67 0.43
C PRO A 173 -47.72 -10.75 -0.80
N ALA A 174 -47.94 -11.32 -1.99
CA ALA A 174 -47.85 -10.56 -3.23
C ALA A 174 -49.06 -9.60 -3.34
N GLY A 175 -48.82 -8.29 -3.24
CA GLY A 175 -49.83 -7.27 -3.57
C GLY A 175 -50.02 -6.09 -2.61
N GLU A 176 -49.23 -5.93 -1.55
CA GLU A 176 -49.38 -4.76 -0.65
C GLU A 176 -48.89 -3.45 -1.28
N GLU A 177 -49.62 -2.36 -1.02
CA GLU A 177 -49.32 -1.00 -1.45
C GLU A 177 -48.00 -0.50 -0.83
N ARG A 178 -47.17 0.17 -1.65
CA ARG A 178 -45.82 0.61 -1.29
C ARG A 178 -45.85 1.99 -0.62
N ASP A 179 -46.07 2.01 0.69
CA ASP A 179 -45.92 3.22 1.50
C ASP A 179 -44.46 3.43 1.93
N VAL A 180 -44.12 4.65 2.34
CA VAL A 180 -42.82 4.97 2.95
C VAL A 180 -42.65 4.17 4.24
N ASP A 181 -41.47 3.58 4.41
CA ASP A 181 -41.12 2.71 5.53
C ASP A 181 -42.01 1.45 5.63
N ALA A 182 -42.27 0.78 4.51
CA ALA A 182 -42.96 -0.51 4.53
C ALA A 182 -42.24 -1.52 5.46
N PRO A 183 -42.94 -2.55 6.00
CA PRO A 183 -42.35 -3.52 6.92
C PRO A 183 -41.09 -4.20 6.38
N LEU A 184 -41.07 -4.51 5.08
CA LEU A 184 -39.90 -5.04 4.38
C LEU A 184 -38.72 -4.07 4.43
N ASP A 185 -38.96 -2.81 4.08
CA ASP A 185 -37.93 -1.77 4.00
C ASP A 185 -37.32 -1.45 5.37
N ARG A 186 -38.15 -1.35 6.41
CA ARG A 186 -37.70 -1.19 7.80
C ARG A 186 -36.90 -2.41 8.27
N ALA A 187 -37.36 -3.63 7.98
CA ALA A 187 -36.69 -4.86 8.39
C ALA A 187 -35.33 -5.01 7.68
N VAL A 188 -35.27 -4.79 6.37
CA VAL A 188 -34.05 -4.87 5.58
C VAL A 188 -33.01 -3.86 6.05
N ARG A 189 -33.42 -2.60 6.24
CA ARG A 189 -32.50 -1.57 6.75
C ARG A 189 -32.00 -1.87 8.16
N ARG A 190 -32.88 -2.38 9.04
CA ARG A 190 -32.52 -2.74 10.40
C ARG A 190 -31.51 -3.89 10.43
N ILE A 191 -31.76 -4.99 9.71
CA ILE A 191 -30.84 -6.12 9.63
C ILE A 191 -29.50 -5.68 9.03
N ALA A 192 -29.53 -4.86 7.99
CA ALA A 192 -28.32 -4.33 7.37
C ALA A 192 -27.49 -3.45 8.31
N ALA A 193 -28.11 -2.67 9.19
CA ALA A 193 -27.41 -1.90 10.22
C ALA A 193 -26.89 -2.81 11.35
N ASP A 194 -27.71 -3.75 11.82
CA ASP A 194 -27.35 -4.72 12.87
C ASP A 194 -26.09 -5.52 12.46
N LEU A 195 -26.04 -6.03 11.22
CA LEU A 195 -24.90 -6.77 10.68
C LEU A 195 -23.56 -6.03 10.81
N LEU A 196 -23.57 -4.69 10.77
CA LEU A 196 -22.38 -3.86 10.88
C LEU A 196 -22.00 -3.56 12.34
N ASP A 197 -22.98 -3.57 13.22
CA ASP A 197 -22.85 -3.08 14.60
C ASP A 197 -22.89 -4.20 15.65
N ASP A 198 -23.09 -5.46 15.22
CA ASP A 198 -23.09 -6.67 16.06
C ASP A 198 -21.80 -6.82 16.89
N VAL A 199 -21.96 -7.35 18.11
CA VAL A 199 -20.86 -7.60 19.04
C VAL A 199 -19.99 -8.80 18.61
N PRO A 200 -18.67 -8.81 18.88
CA PRO A 200 -17.82 -9.95 18.57
C PRO A 200 -18.10 -11.14 19.50
N ALA A 201 -18.35 -12.33 18.94
CA ALA A 201 -18.62 -13.56 19.69
C ALA A 201 -17.36 -14.07 20.44
N GLY A 202 -16.17 -13.82 19.89
CA GLY A 202 -14.90 -14.33 20.42
C GLY A 202 -14.36 -13.54 21.63
N ASP A 203 -14.84 -12.32 21.88
CA ASP A 203 -14.32 -11.48 22.97
C ASP A 203 -15.24 -11.54 24.20
N PRO A 204 -14.80 -12.15 25.32
CA PRO A 204 -15.62 -12.35 26.50
C PRO A 204 -16.04 -11.05 27.20
N ARG A 205 -15.38 -9.91 26.91
CA ARG A 205 -15.77 -8.58 27.43
C ARG A 205 -17.10 -8.09 26.86
N TRP A 206 -17.54 -8.67 25.74
CA TRP A 206 -18.78 -8.32 25.05
C TRP A 206 -19.93 -9.30 25.32
N ARG A 207 -19.77 -10.22 26.29
CA ARG A 207 -20.86 -11.10 26.70
C ARG A 207 -21.97 -10.29 27.34
N LEU A 208 -22.98 -9.97 26.54
CA LEU A 208 -24.25 -9.40 26.98
C LEU A 208 -24.91 -10.37 27.97
N ARG A 209 -25.34 -9.87 29.12
CA ARG A 209 -26.12 -10.62 30.12
C ARG A 209 -27.62 -10.26 29.98
N GLY A 210 -28.19 -10.54 28.81
CA GLY A 210 -29.62 -10.39 28.48
C GLY A 210 -29.79 -9.88 27.04
N ALA A 211 -30.93 -9.94 26.33
CA ALA A 211 -32.08 -10.83 26.33
C ALA A 211 -32.04 -11.68 25.04
N ALA A 212 -32.55 -12.92 25.06
CA ALA A 212 -32.40 -13.95 24.02
C ALA A 212 -32.93 -13.63 22.61
N THR A 213 -33.45 -12.42 22.36
CA THR A 213 -34.22 -12.08 21.16
C THR A 213 -33.44 -11.38 20.06
N ASN A 214 -32.24 -10.84 20.34
CA ASN A 214 -31.46 -10.10 19.34
C ASN A 214 -30.35 -10.98 18.73
N ILE A 215 -30.65 -11.57 17.58
CA ILE A 215 -29.75 -12.50 16.88
C ILE A 215 -28.72 -11.69 16.08
N CYS A 216 -27.46 -11.84 16.46
CA CYS A 216 -26.31 -11.14 15.90
C CYS A 216 -25.73 -11.89 14.69
N LEU A 217 -26.26 -11.62 13.50
CA LEU A 217 -25.88 -12.32 12.26
C LEU A 217 -24.49 -11.91 11.73
N GLY A 218 -23.97 -10.75 12.14
CA GLY A 218 -22.67 -10.21 11.73
C GLY A 218 -21.57 -10.47 12.76
N SER A 219 -21.86 -11.24 13.82
CA SER A 219 -20.92 -11.49 14.91
C SER A 219 -19.79 -12.44 14.47
N SER A 220 -18.55 -12.08 14.83
CA SER A 220 -17.33 -12.82 14.49
C SER A 220 -16.62 -13.37 15.74
N ALA A 221 -16.13 -14.60 15.65
CA ALA A 221 -15.27 -15.27 16.63
C ALA A 221 -13.80 -14.80 16.57
N ALA A 222 -13.41 -14.05 15.53
CA ALA A 222 -12.04 -13.57 15.39
C ALA A 222 -11.69 -12.58 16.52
N LEU A 223 -10.48 -12.68 17.07
CA LEU A 223 -9.99 -11.74 18.09
C LEU A 223 -9.32 -10.49 17.50
N GLN A 224 -8.90 -10.56 16.24
CA GLN A 224 -8.30 -9.43 15.53
C GLN A 224 -9.38 -8.56 14.88
N LEU A 225 -9.39 -7.26 15.18
CA LEU A 225 -10.33 -6.28 14.61
C LEU A 225 -10.36 -6.33 13.07
N ALA A 226 -9.20 -6.51 12.44
CA ALA A 226 -9.07 -6.62 10.99
C ALA A 226 -9.85 -7.80 10.40
N ALA A 227 -9.87 -8.93 11.10
CA ALA A 227 -10.61 -10.11 10.69
C ALA A 227 -12.11 -9.94 11.00
N GLN A 228 -12.47 -9.40 12.17
CA GLN A 228 -13.85 -9.08 12.54
C GLN A 228 -14.54 -8.18 11.50
N LEU A 229 -13.85 -7.15 11.00
CA LEU A 229 -14.40 -6.24 9.98
C LEU A 229 -14.59 -6.92 8.62
N ARG A 230 -13.67 -7.82 8.22
CA ARG A 230 -13.81 -8.63 7.00
C ARG A 230 -15.00 -9.57 7.08
N ASP A 231 -15.20 -10.19 8.23
CA ASP A 231 -16.33 -11.08 8.47
C ASP A 231 -17.66 -10.33 8.38
N LYS A 232 -17.78 -9.15 9.00
CA LYS A 232 -18.96 -8.29 8.89
C LYS A 232 -19.27 -7.88 7.44
N GLN A 233 -18.23 -7.54 6.66
CA GLN A 233 -18.38 -7.23 5.23
C GLN A 233 -18.90 -8.45 4.45
N ARG A 234 -18.39 -9.65 4.75
CA ARG A 234 -18.85 -10.91 4.15
C ARG A 234 -20.31 -11.19 4.51
N ALA A 235 -20.71 -11.04 5.76
CA ALA A 235 -22.09 -11.23 6.21
C ALA A 235 -23.07 -10.25 5.53
N PHE A 236 -22.68 -8.97 5.39
CA PHE A 236 -23.46 -7.97 4.66
C PHE A 236 -23.62 -8.30 3.17
N THR A 237 -22.55 -8.80 2.54
CA THR A 237 -22.57 -9.21 1.12
C THR A 237 -23.52 -10.39 0.91
N LEU A 238 -23.41 -11.43 1.76
CA LEU A 238 -24.30 -12.58 1.75
C LEU A 238 -25.77 -12.16 1.92
N PHE A 239 -26.05 -11.18 2.79
CA PHE A 239 -27.41 -10.66 2.99
C PHE A 239 -27.94 -9.95 1.74
N CYS A 240 -27.12 -9.12 1.08
CA CYS A 240 -27.51 -8.47 -0.17
C CYS A 240 -27.77 -9.49 -1.30
N ASP A 241 -26.93 -10.52 -1.40
CA ASP A 241 -27.09 -11.58 -2.40
C ASP A 241 -28.34 -12.41 -2.14
N PHE A 242 -28.65 -12.70 -0.88
CA PHE A 242 -29.93 -13.29 -0.48
C PHE A 242 -31.11 -12.46 -0.97
N LEU A 243 -31.15 -11.15 -0.69
CA LEU A 243 -32.25 -10.28 -1.10
C LEU A 243 -32.47 -10.30 -2.62
N ARG A 244 -31.39 -10.38 -3.40
CA ARG A 244 -31.45 -10.51 -4.87
C ARG A 244 -31.94 -11.89 -5.29
N ALA A 245 -31.40 -12.95 -4.70
CA ALA A 245 -31.70 -14.34 -5.05
C ALA A 245 -33.18 -14.69 -4.82
N VAL A 246 -33.82 -14.13 -3.80
CA VAL A 246 -35.25 -14.37 -3.52
C VAL A 246 -36.19 -13.30 -4.10
N GLY A 247 -35.65 -12.36 -4.88
CA GLY A 247 -36.43 -11.33 -5.56
C GLY A 247 -37.01 -10.24 -4.65
N LEU A 248 -36.56 -10.16 -3.39
CA LEU A 248 -36.96 -9.09 -2.46
C LEU A 248 -36.32 -7.75 -2.83
N TRP A 249 -35.14 -7.77 -3.44
CA TRP A 249 -34.43 -6.56 -3.87
C TRP A 249 -35.31 -5.65 -4.76
N GLN A 250 -36.00 -6.23 -5.74
CA GLN A 250 -36.89 -5.49 -6.65
C GLN A 250 -38.17 -4.95 -5.98
N ARG A 251 -38.45 -5.38 -4.76
CA ARG A 251 -39.63 -4.98 -3.97
C ARG A 251 -39.31 -3.84 -3.00
N LEU A 252 -38.05 -3.42 -2.89
CA LEU A 252 -37.62 -2.34 -2.02
C LEU A 252 -38.21 -0.98 -2.45
N GLY A 253 -38.65 -0.21 -1.47
CA GLY A 253 -39.32 1.08 -1.63
C GLY A 253 -38.51 2.25 -1.08
N LEU A 254 -39.10 3.01 -0.17
CA LEU A 254 -38.54 4.21 0.43
C LEU A 254 -38.44 4.05 1.96
N VAL A 255 -37.39 4.61 2.56
CA VAL A 255 -37.20 4.71 4.01
C VAL A 255 -36.89 6.13 4.45
N THR A 256 -37.33 6.50 5.66
CA THR A 256 -37.08 7.80 6.26
C THR A 256 -35.64 7.91 6.77
N ARG A 257 -34.90 8.97 6.41
CA ARG A 257 -33.49 9.16 6.83
C ARG A 257 -33.35 9.29 8.35
N GLU A 258 -32.28 8.72 8.90
CA GLU A 258 -31.95 8.80 10.34
C GLU A 258 -31.72 10.23 10.84
N SER A 259 -31.16 11.11 10.01
CA SER A 259 -30.82 12.50 10.36
C SER A 259 -32.04 13.44 10.42
N GLY A 260 -33.25 12.95 10.15
CA GLY A 260 -34.43 13.77 9.92
C GLY A 260 -34.40 14.52 8.57
N GLY A 261 -35.58 14.90 8.07
CA GLY A 261 -35.72 15.84 6.95
C GLY A 261 -35.88 15.26 5.53
N GLY A 262 -36.16 13.97 5.35
CA GLY A 262 -36.51 13.42 4.03
C GLY A 262 -36.55 11.90 3.93
N VAL A 263 -36.97 11.39 2.76
CA VAL A 263 -37.02 9.96 2.41
C VAL A 263 -35.91 9.62 1.41
N VAL A 264 -35.44 8.38 1.42
CA VAL A 264 -34.42 7.84 0.50
C VAL A 264 -34.85 6.44 0.04
N SER A 265 -34.45 5.99 -1.15
CA SER A 265 -34.74 4.60 -1.51
C SER A 265 -34.00 3.64 -0.57
N THR A 266 -34.65 2.52 -0.23
CA THR A 266 -34.02 1.51 0.62
C THR A 266 -32.76 0.95 -0.03
N GLU A 267 -32.73 0.82 -1.35
CA GLU A 267 -31.54 0.47 -2.13
C GLU A 267 -30.41 1.48 -1.95
N SER A 268 -30.71 2.79 -1.96
CA SER A 268 -29.72 3.84 -1.74
C SER A 268 -29.31 3.94 -0.27
N ALA A 269 -30.18 3.60 0.69
CA ALA A 269 -29.82 3.48 2.10
C ALA A 269 -28.89 2.28 2.34
N LEU A 270 -29.18 1.13 1.73
CA LEU A 270 -28.29 -0.03 1.71
C LEU A 270 -27.00 0.29 0.96
N GLY A 271 -27.08 1.04 -0.14
CA GLY A 271 -25.94 1.59 -0.87
C GLY A 271 -25.10 2.48 0.03
N GLY A 272 -25.69 3.37 0.83
CA GLY A 272 -24.97 4.20 1.80
C GLY A 272 -24.30 3.39 2.92
N LEU A 273 -24.94 2.32 3.43
CA LEU A 273 -24.33 1.38 4.37
C LEU A 273 -23.22 0.54 3.71
N ALA A 274 -23.44 0.15 2.46
CA ALA A 274 -22.48 -0.53 1.61
C ALA A 274 -21.33 0.40 1.24
N GLU A 275 -21.54 1.72 1.08
CA GLU A 275 -20.54 2.74 0.82
C GLU A 275 -19.76 3.09 2.09
N GLN A 276 -20.41 3.09 3.26
CA GLN A 276 -19.71 3.05 4.56
C GLN A 276 -18.81 1.80 4.66
N LEU A 277 -19.16 0.72 3.96
CA LEU A 277 -18.33 -0.46 3.75
C LEU A 277 -17.42 -0.42 2.48
N ALA A 278 -17.69 0.40 1.45
CA ALA A 278 -17.12 0.24 0.09
C ALA A 278 -16.56 1.52 -0.57
N THR A 279 -16.97 2.74 -0.18
CA THR A 279 -16.26 3.98 -0.58
C THR A 279 -14.93 4.17 0.15
N ALA A 280 -14.58 3.19 0.98
CA ALA A 280 -13.21 2.84 1.20
C ALA A 280 -12.92 1.61 0.34
N ILE A 281 -11.87 1.69 -0.49
CA ILE A 281 -11.07 0.52 -0.92
C ILE A 281 -10.59 -0.30 0.31
N THR A 282 -10.88 0.16 1.53
CA THR A 282 -10.45 -0.42 2.78
C THR A 282 -11.29 0.15 3.96
N PRO A 283 -12.55 -0.27 4.24
CA PRO A 283 -13.17 -0.02 5.56
C PRO A 283 -12.26 -0.57 6.68
N LEU A 284 -11.58 -1.67 6.35
CA LEU A 284 -10.40 -2.21 7.00
C LEU A 284 -9.34 -1.13 7.26
N ALA A 285 -8.94 -0.33 6.28
CA ALA A 285 -7.94 0.72 6.47
C ALA A 285 -8.52 2.00 7.04
N THR A 286 -9.78 2.39 6.94
CA THR A 286 -10.24 3.54 7.75
C THR A 286 -10.22 3.21 9.24
N ALA A 287 -10.71 2.04 9.65
CA ALA A 287 -10.66 1.61 11.05
C ALA A 287 -9.23 1.24 11.50
N ILE A 288 -8.45 0.53 10.67
CA ILE A 288 -7.04 0.22 10.96
C ILE A 288 -6.17 1.48 10.87
N THR A 289 -6.42 2.42 9.96
CA THR A 289 -5.64 3.67 9.86
C THR A 289 -6.00 4.58 11.02
N LEU A 290 -7.29 4.73 11.39
CA LEU A 290 -7.65 5.41 12.64
C LEU A 290 -6.98 4.76 13.85
N ARG A 291 -6.94 3.43 13.94
CA ARG A 291 -6.26 2.72 15.02
C ARG A 291 -4.73 2.80 14.96
N LYS A 292 -4.12 2.85 13.78
CA LYS A 292 -2.67 3.05 13.58
C LYS A 292 -2.26 4.49 13.89
N LEU A 293 -3.09 5.47 13.50
CA LEU A 293 -2.90 6.88 13.84
C LEU A 293 -3.11 7.10 15.35
N GLN A 294 -4.05 6.37 15.98
CA GLN A 294 -4.24 6.32 17.44
C GLN A 294 -3.03 5.71 18.18
N GLN A 295 -2.21 4.90 17.51
CA GLN A 295 -0.94 4.37 18.03
C GLN A 295 0.27 5.27 17.69
N GLY A 296 0.04 6.36 16.95
CA GLY A 296 1.05 7.32 16.52
C GLY A 296 1.08 8.61 17.37
N PRO A 297 1.74 9.67 16.88
CA PRO A 297 1.90 10.93 17.62
C PRO A 297 0.58 11.68 17.86
N ASP A 298 -0.46 11.44 17.04
CA ASP A 298 -1.76 12.13 17.09
C ASP A 298 -2.82 11.41 17.95
N ALA A 299 -2.40 10.44 18.77
CA ALA A 299 -3.28 9.60 19.59
C ALA A 299 -4.31 10.40 20.40
N GLN A 300 -3.88 11.51 20.99
CA GLN A 300 -4.70 12.33 21.89
C GLN A 300 -5.91 12.98 21.18
N LEU A 301 -5.74 13.39 19.91
CA LEU A 301 -6.82 14.00 19.13
C LEU A 301 -7.85 12.96 18.71
N ILE A 302 -7.39 11.77 18.36
CA ILE A 302 -8.25 10.65 17.97
C ILE A 302 -9.01 10.12 19.18
N ASP A 303 -8.34 9.99 20.33
CA ASP A 303 -8.96 9.60 21.59
C ASP A 303 -10.04 10.61 22.03
N ALA A 304 -9.79 11.91 21.86
CA ALA A 304 -10.77 12.96 22.16
C ALA A 304 -12.00 12.91 21.24
N ALA A 305 -11.80 12.69 19.94
CA ALA A 305 -12.89 12.55 18.98
C ALA A 305 -13.72 11.27 19.22
N ILE A 306 -13.05 10.15 19.53
CA ILE A 306 -13.71 8.90 19.92
C ILE A 306 -14.52 9.11 21.20
N TYR A 307 -13.95 9.75 22.21
CA TYR A 307 -14.63 10.05 23.46
C TYR A 307 -15.86 10.95 23.25
N GLN A 308 -15.77 11.95 22.38
CA GLN A 308 -16.90 12.82 22.06
C GLN A 308 -18.04 12.05 21.36
N VAL A 309 -17.71 11.13 20.46
CA VAL A 309 -18.69 10.34 19.70
C VAL A 309 -19.35 9.27 20.55
N VAL A 310 -18.64 8.69 21.53
CA VAL A 310 -19.15 7.61 22.38
C VAL A 310 -19.74 8.10 23.70
N CYS A 311 -19.12 9.10 24.34
CA CYS A 311 -19.47 9.55 25.69
C CYS A 311 -19.98 11.01 25.75
N GLY A 312 -20.08 11.72 24.62
CA GLY A 312 -20.47 13.13 24.59
C GLY A 312 -21.96 13.37 24.80
N SER A 313 -22.34 14.57 25.29
CA SER A 313 -23.74 14.93 25.59
C SER A 313 -24.67 15.06 24.38
N ARG A 314 -24.13 14.92 23.16
CA ARG A 314 -24.85 14.87 21.87
C ARG A 314 -24.84 13.45 21.28
N ALA A 315 -24.88 12.41 22.11
CA ALA A 315 -25.11 11.06 21.61
C ALA A 315 -26.49 11.01 20.94
N GLU A 316 -26.52 11.04 19.60
CA GLU A 316 -27.75 10.91 18.81
C GLU A 316 -28.37 9.51 18.94
N VAL A 317 -27.67 8.56 19.58
CA VAL A 317 -28.07 7.16 19.77
C VAL A 317 -27.72 6.73 21.20
N GLU A 318 -28.73 6.36 22.00
CA GLU A 318 -28.53 5.79 23.35
C GLU A 318 -27.75 4.46 23.28
N GLU A 319 -26.82 4.24 24.20
CA GLU A 319 -26.12 2.96 24.32
C GLU A 319 -26.97 1.93 25.06
N GLU A 320 -26.67 0.66 24.84
CA GLU A 320 -27.26 -0.40 25.67
C GLU A 320 -26.77 -0.25 27.12
N PRO A 321 -27.64 -0.44 28.12
CA PRO A 321 -27.30 -0.20 29.52
C PRO A 321 -26.11 -1.05 30.00
N GLU A 322 -25.94 -2.25 29.44
CA GLU A 322 -24.82 -3.15 29.72
C GLU A 322 -23.49 -2.60 29.19
N VAL A 323 -23.52 -1.88 28.06
CA VAL A 323 -22.35 -1.24 27.46
C VAL A 323 -21.98 0.04 28.22
N GLU A 324 -22.98 0.81 28.67
CA GLU A 324 -22.75 1.96 29.56
C GLU A 324 -22.17 1.52 30.90
N GLU A 325 -22.67 0.42 31.48
CA GLU A 325 -22.12 -0.16 32.70
C GLU A 325 -20.67 -0.64 32.49
N ALA A 326 -20.38 -1.31 31.38
CA ALA A 326 -19.03 -1.74 31.02
C ALA A 326 -18.06 -0.57 30.76
N LEU A 327 -18.53 0.54 30.19
CA LEU A 327 -17.77 1.79 30.05
C LEU A 327 -17.52 2.44 31.41
N SER A 328 -18.53 2.51 32.28
CA SER A 328 -18.43 3.13 33.60
C SER A 328 -17.55 2.35 34.58
N SER A 329 -17.50 1.02 34.44
CA SER A 329 -16.64 0.13 35.22
C SER A 329 -15.21 0.01 34.66
N GLY A 330 -14.95 0.57 33.47
CA GLY A 330 -13.66 0.48 32.79
C GLY A 330 -13.37 -0.87 32.13
N ALA A 331 -14.36 -1.76 32.04
CA ALA A 331 -14.24 -3.05 31.37
C ALA A 331 -14.12 -2.91 29.84
N LEU A 332 -14.73 -1.85 29.27
CA LEU A 332 -14.60 -1.46 27.87
C LEU A 332 -14.05 -0.04 27.76
N SER A 333 -13.19 0.20 26.77
CA SER A 333 -12.77 1.55 26.41
C SER A 333 -13.73 2.19 25.39
N PRO A 334 -13.79 3.53 25.30
CA PRO A 334 -14.51 4.21 24.22
C PRO A 334 -14.07 3.77 22.82
N ALA A 335 -12.80 3.42 22.65
CA ALA A 335 -12.26 2.88 21.40
C ALA A 335 -12.85 1.49 21.07
N ASP A 336 -13.01 0.61 22.06
CA ASP A 336 -13.65 -0.71 21.88
C ASP A 336 -15.09 -0.53 21.36
N VAL A 337 -15.85 0.43 21.93
CA VAL A 337 -17.24 0.73 21.53
C VAL A 337 -17.32 1.37 20.15
N CYS A 338 -16.36 2.23 19.81
CA CYS A 338 -16.30 2.86 18.50
C CYS A 338 -15.97 1.87 17.39
N TYR A 339 -14.94 1.04 17.56
CA TYR A 339 -14.52 0.09 16.51
C TYR A 339 -15.45 -1.13 16.39
N ARG A 340 -16.31 -1.40 17.39
CA ARG A 340 -17.43 -2.34 17.26
C ARG A 340 -18.41 -1.88 16.17
N ARG A 341 -18.84 -0.62 16.22
CA ARG A 341 -19.91 -0.09 15.36
C ARG A 341 -19.32 0.61 14.14
N VAL A 342 -19.21 -0.13 13.04
CA VAL A 342 -18.62 0.38 11.79
C VAL A 342 -19.39 1.61 11.28
N SER A 343 -20.69 1.67 11.56
CA SER A 343 -21.57 2.82 11.27
C SER A 343 -21.10 4.13 11.92
N ARG A 344 -20.25 4.08 12.96
CA ARG A 344 -19.73 5.23 13.69
C ARG A 344 -18.36 5.72 13.21
N ALA A 345 -17.64 4.95 12.41
CA ALA A 345 -16.32 5.37 11.90
C ALA A 345 -16.41 6.69 11.12
N CYS A 346 -17.45 6.86 10.29
CA CYS A 346 -17.71 8.11 9.59
C CYS A 346 -18.06 9.27 10.54
N ARG A 347 -18.62 9.00 11.72
CA ARG A 347 -18.93 10.03 12.73
C ARG A 347 -17.66 10.47 13.45
N VAL A 348 -16.74 9.55 13.73
CA VAL A 348 -15.39 9.90 14.24
C VAL A 348 -14.63 10.70 13.18
N LEU A 349 -14.70 10.34 11.90
CA LEU A 349 -14.10 11.16 10.84
C LEU A 349 -14.76 12.53 10.74
N ARG A 350 -16.08 12.66 10.91
CA ARG A 350 -16.74 13.98 10.97
C ARG A 350 -16.37 14.76 12.22
N ALA A 351 -16.23 14.11 13.37
CA ALA A 351 -15.78 14.74 14.61
C ALA A 351 -14.30 15.17 14.51
N LEU A 352 -13.46 14.36 13.88
CA LEU A 352 -12.08 14.69 13.53
C LEU A 352 -12.02 15.80 12.50
N CYS A 353 -12.86 15.81 11.45
CA CYS A 353 -12.95 16.92 10.52
C CYS A 353 -13.51 18.18 11.17
N ALA A 354 -14.40 18.06 12.16
CA ALA A 354 -14.89 19.20 12.95
C ALA A 354 -13.86 19.68 13.99
N ALA A 355 -12.96 18.80 14.43
CA ALA A 355 -11.86 19.10 15.33
C ALA A 355 -10.58 19.57 14.59
N ALA A 356 -10.40 19.15 13.34
CA ALA A 356 -9.25 19.44 12.46
C ALA A 356 -9.57 20.46 11.36
N ALA A 357 -10.83 20.85 11.18
CA ALA A 357 -11.21 21.97 10.32
C ALA A 357 -12.05 22.94 11.14
N PRO A 358 -11.61 24.20 11.30
CA PRO A 358 -12.55 25.24 11.58
C PRO A 358 -13.34 25.52 10.28
N PRO A 359 -14.68 25.51 10.27
CA PRO A 359 -15.50 26.15 9.23
C PRO A 359 -15.15 27.64 9.04
N ALA A 360 -14.33 28.20 9.93
CA ALA A 360 -13.72 29.50 9.82
C ALA A 360 -12.62 29.60 8.75
N ALA A 361 -11.78 28.61 8.40
CA ALA A 361 -10.63 28.88 7.50
C ALA A 361 -11.02 29.26 6.06
N ARG A 362 -12.05 28.61 5.49
CA ARG A 362 -12.59 28.94 4.15
C ARG A 362 -13.43 30.21 4.17
N ALA A 363 -14.18 30.43 5.25
CA ALA A 363 -14.94 31.65 5.49
C ALA A 363 -14.03 32.84 5.83
N ALA A 364 -12.88 32.61 6.47
CA ALA A 364 -11.91 33.59 6.94
C ALA A 364 -10.87 33.93 5.88
N ALA A 365 -10.52 33.04 4.96
CA ALA A 365 -9.80 33.39 3.74
C ALA A 365 -10.69 34.24 2.80
N ALA A 366 -11.98 33.89 2.67
CA ALA A 366 -12.96 34.72 1.97
C ALA A 366 -13.23 36.05 2.71
N HIS A 367 -13.25 36.04 4.05
CA HIS A 367 -13.40 37.24 4.88
C HIS A 367 -12.13 38.10 4.85
N ALA A 368 -10.93 37.54 4.86
CA ALA A 368 -9.65 38.24 4.71
C ALA A 368 -9.52 38.88 3.33
N ALA A 369 -9.92 38.17 2.27
CA ALA A 369 -10.00 38.74 0.92
C ALA A 369 -11.07 39.84 0.82
N ALA A 370 -12.20 39.70 1.53
CA ALA A 370 -13.25 40.71 1.58
C ALA A 370 -12.88 41.93 2.45
N THR A 371 -12.18 41.75 3.58
CA THR A 371 -11.70 42.82 4.44
C THR A 371 -10.52 43.55 3.81
N ALA A 372 -9.66 42.87 3.06
CA ALA A 372 -8.62 43.50 2.24
C ALA A 372 -9.24 44.36 1.12
N ARG A 373 -10.30 43.89 0.45
CA ARG A 373 -11.07 44.67 -0.53
C ARG A 373 -11.79 45.87 0.13
N ALA A 374 -12.45 45.66 1.26
CA ALA A 374 -13.12 46.72 2.01
C ALA A 374 -12.15 47.78 2.57
N ALA A 375 -10.93 47.38 2.93
CA ALA A 375 -9.86 48.31 3.30
C ALA A 375 -9.44 49.18 2.12
N HIS A 376 -9.41 48.62 0.90
CA HIS A 376 -9.08 49.35 -0.31
C HIS A 376 -10.14 50.42 -0.67
N GLU A 377 -11.40 50.17 -0.32
CA GLU A 377 -12.53 51.10 -0.47
C GLU A 377 -12.67 52.10 0.69
N CYS A 378 -11.91 51.94 1.78
CA CYS A 378 -12.01 52.78 2.97
C CYS A 378 -11.38 54.16 2.73
N PRO A 379 -12.13 55.29 2.82
CA PRO A 379 -11.63 56.61 2.44
C PRO A 379 -10.65 57.22 3.46
N GLU A 380 -10.68 56.78 4.73
CA GLU A 380 -9.88 57.37 5.81
C GLU A 380 -8.56 56.59 6.03
N PRO A 381 -7.38 57.25 5.93
CA PRO A 381 -6.09 56.57 5.88
C PRO A 381 -5.69 55.87 7.19
N ALA A 382 -6.09 56.40 8.35
CA ALA A 382 -5.81 55.81 9.65
C ALA A 382 -6.58 54.50 9.89
N LEU A 383 -7.88 54.49 9.54
CA LEU A 383 -8.73 53.29 9.59
C LEU A 383 -8.29 52.25 8.56
N ARG A 384 -7.90 52.68 7.35
CA ARG A 384 -7.34 51.79 6.33
C ARG A 384 -6.13 51.01 6.86
N ALA A 385 -5.19 51.67 7.53
CA ALA A 385 -4.01 51.03 8.10
C ALA A 385 -4.35 49.99 9.19
N GLN A 386 -5.31 50.30 10.08
CA GLN A 386 -5.78 49.41 11.13
C GLN A 386 -6.50 48.17 10.58
N VAL A 387 -7.32 48.32 9.54
CA VAL A 387 -8.01 47.18 8.91
C VAL A 387 -7.02 46.26 8.19
N HIS A 388 -5.98 46.80 7.57
CA HIS A 388 -4.91 45.99 6.97
C HIS A 388 -4.06 45.25 8.01
N GLU A 389 -3.87 45.82 9.21
CA GLU A 389 -3.17 45.17 10.32
C GLU A 389 -3.99 43.99 10.85
N ALA A 390 -5.26 44.24 11.19
CA ALA A 390 -6.18 43.17 11.62
C ALA A 390 -6.35 42.06 10.57
N ALA A 391 -6.33 42.41 9.28
CA ALA A 391 -6.39 41.43 8.21
C ALA A 391 -5.10 40.60 8.12
N ALA A 392 -3.91 41.18 8.32
CA ALA A 392 -2.65 40.45 8.30
C ALA A 392 -2.52 39.49 9.50
N ASP A 393 -2.96 39.92 10.69
CA ASP A 393 -3.00 39.07 11.89
C ASP A 393 -3.94 37.87 11.70
N LEU A 394 -5.06 38.09 11.02
CA LEU A 394 -6.00 37.01 10.67
C LEU A 394 -5.39 36.03 9.66
N ALA A 395 -4.68 36.53 8.64
CA ALA A 395 -3.97 35.69 7.68
C ALA A 395 -2.89 34.82 8.36
N ASP A 396 -2.15 35.39 9.30
CA ASP A 396 -1.14 34.68 10.09
C ASP A 396 -1.76 33.52 10.89
N LEU A 397 -2.89 33.78 11.55
CA LEU A 397 -3.64 32.77 12.31
C LEU A 397 -4.14 31.62 11.41
N ILE A 398 -4.74 31.96 10.25
CA ILE A 398 -5.26 30.98 9.29
C ILE A 398 -4.14 30.08 8.77
N LEU A 399 -2.98 30.65 8.46
CA LEU A 399 -1.85 29.91 7.91
C LEU A 399 -1.14 29.06 8.97
N THR A 400 -1.09 29.54 10.22
CA THR A 400 -0.61 28.76 11.36
C THR A 400 -1.50 27.55 11.63
N ASP A 401 -2.83 27.72 11.57
CA ASP A 401 -3.79 26.62 11.72
C ASP A 401 -3.76 25.64 10.54
N ALA A 402 -3.35 26.11 9.34
CA ALA A 402 -3.24 25.30 8.13
C ALA A 402 -1.88 24.57 7.99
N GLU A 403 -0.86 24.94 8.78
CA GLU A 403 0.50 24.38 8.73
C GLU A 403 0.55 22.83 8.82
N PRO A 404 -0.30 22.13 9.60
CA PRO A 404 -0.33 20.67 9.61
C PRO A 404 -0.64 20.03 8.25
N LEU A 405 -1.33 20.76 7.35
CA LEU A 405 -1.66 20.28 6.01
C LEU A 405 -0.42 20.17 5.11
N SER A 406 0.70 20.83 5.46
CA SER A 406 1.96 20.73 4.73
C SER A 406 2.75 19.45 5.04
N ALA A 407 2.38 18.70 6.09
CA ALA A 407 3.11 17.52 6.55
C ALA A 407 2.80 16.24 5.76
N SER A 408 1.71 16.20 4.98
CA SER A 408 1.28 15.03 4.20
C SER A 408 1.24 15.34 2.71
N SER A 409 1.81 14.45 1.88
CA SER A 409 1.90 14.65 0.42
C SER A 409 0.53 14.76 -0.26
N HIS A 410 -0.50 14.13 0.29
CA HIS A 410 -1.86 14.21 -0.23
C HIS A 410 -2.56 15.55 0.09
N THR A 411 -2.16 16.27 1.14
CA THR A 411 -2.78 17.54 1.55
C THR A 411 -1.92 18.76 1.25
N GLN A 412 -0.67 18.55 0.83
CA GLN A 412 0.28 19.61 0.51
C GLN A 412 -0.25 20.57 -0.57
N HIS A 413 -0.89 20.07 -1.62
CA HIS A 413 -1.47 20.91 -2.68
C HIS A 413 -2.61 21.83 -2.17
N LEU A 414 -3.33 21.41 -1.13
CA LEU A 414 -4.36 22.23 -0.48
C LEU A 414 -3.73 23.32 0.37
N TYR A 415 -2.66 23.00 1.11
CA TYR A 415 -1.88 23.97 1.87
C TYR A 415 -1.27 25.03 0.96
N GLU A 416 -0.63 24.63 -0.14
CA GLU A 416 -0.05 25.55 -1.12
C GLU A 416 -1.10 26.51 -1.71
N LYS A 417 -2.31 26.00 -2.00
CA LYS A 417 -3.42 26.81 -2.50
C LYS A 417 -3.95 27.78 -1.44
N ILE A 418 -4.17 27.33 -0.21
CA ILE A 418 -4.63 28.18 0.91
C ILE A 418 -3.59 29.26 1.19
N ARG A 419 -2.31 28.89 1.21
CA ARG A 419 -1.19 29.82 1.40
C ARG A 419 -1.18 30.92 0.35
N ARG A 420 -1.25 30.54 -0.93
CA ARG A 420 -1.27 31.50 -2.05
C ARG A 420 -2.49 32.42 -1.99
N ASP A 421 -3.70 31.85 -1.87
CA ASP A 421 -4.95 32.63 -1.87
C ASP A 421 -5.05 33.59 -0.67
N THR A 422 -4.40 33.26 0.45
CA THR A 422 -4.41 34.09 1.66
C THR A 422 -3.39 35.22 1.59
N ILE A 423 -2.19 35.01 1.02
CA ILE A 423 -1.13 36.04 1.00
C ILE A 423 -1.27 36.98 -0.21
N GLN A 424 -1.76 36.49 -1.36
CA GLN A 424 -1.89 37.25 -2.61
C GLN A 424 -2.66 38.59 -2.50
N PRO A 425 -3.74 38.74 -1.69
CA PRO A 425 -4.47 40.00 -1.55
C PRO A 425 -3.67 41.16 -0.94
N TYR A 426 -2.56 40.88 -0.25
CA TYR A 426 -1.72 41.91 0.37
C TYR A 426 -0.66 42.50 -0.59
N ARG A 427 -0.54 41.95 -1.81
CA ARG A 427 0.45 42.31 -2.83
C ARG A 427 0.25 43.70 -3.45
N GLY A 428 -0.90 44.35 -3.24
CA GLY A 428 -1.27 45.59 -3.92
C GLY A 428 -1.60 45.38 -5.40
N PRO A 429 -2.10 46.42 -6.12
CA PRO A 429 -2.46 46.29 -7.52
C PRO A 429 -1.23 46.07 -8.41
N GLU A 430 -1.35 45.15 -9.38
CA GLU A 430 -0.34 44.90 -10.41
C GLU A 430 0.02 46.20 -11.15
N LYS A 431 1.32 46.47 -11.33
CA LYS A 431 1.81 47.56 -12.18
C LYS A 431 1.31 47.33 -13.61
N GLY A 432 0.23 48.02 -14.01
CA GLY A 432 -0.33 47.96 -15.35
C GLY A 432 -1.85 48.07 -15.43
N VAL A 433 -2.57 47.92 -14.32
CA VAL A 433 -4.03 48.10 -14.29
C VAL A 433 -4.38 49.57 -14.03
N VAL A 434 -4.97 50.23 -15.03
CA VAL A 434 -5.48 51.61 -14.91
C VAL A 434 -6.75 51.58 -14.06
N CYS A 435 -6.61 51.83 -12.75
CA CYS A 435 -7.74 52.04 -11.85
C CYS A 435 -8.26 53.50 -11.95
N PRO A 436 -9.58 53.76 -11.87
CA PRO A 436 -10.14 55.11 -12.05
C PRO A 436 -9.83 56.13 -10.94
N SER A 437 -9.07 55.76 -9.90
CA SER A 437 -8.57 56.72 -8.91
C SER A 437 -7.15 56.36 -8.46
N PRO A 438 -6.18 57.28 -8.56
CA PRO A 438 -4.81 57.03 -8.12
C PRO A 438 -4.75 57.17 -6.59
N ALA A 439 -4.90 56.06 -5.87
CA ALA A 439 -4.49 56.01 -4.47
C ALA A 439 -3.07 55.41 -4.43
N PRO A 440 -2.08 56.08 -3.80
CA PRO A 440 -0.75 55.51 -3.65
C PRO A 440 -0.85 54.20 -2.88
N VAL A 441 -0.26 53.14 -3.43
CA VAL A 441 0.00 51.90 -2.70
C VAL A 441 0.85 52.28 -1.50
N ALA A 442 0.33 52.13 -0.29
CA ALA A 442 1.05 52.49 0.91
C ALA A 442 2.28 51.57 1.02
N GLU A 443 3.48 52.14 1.14
CA GLU A 443 4.79 51.47 1.21
C GLU A 443 4.87 50.32 2.25
N GLY A 444 3.91 50.20 3.17
CA GLY A 444 3.85 49.11 4.15
C GLY A 444 3.08 47.85 3.72
N GLN A 445 2.32 47.83 2.62
CA GLN A 445 1.53 46.64 2.24
C GLN A 445 2.39 45.53 1.61
N THR A 446 3.30 45.92 0.72
CA THR A 446 4.25 45.01 0.08
C THR A 446 5.24 44.41 1.08
N GLU A 447 5.70 45.20 2.06
CA GLU A 447 6.56 44.71 3.13
C GLU A 447 5.86 43.67 4.02
N ARG A 448 4.55 43.83 4.26
CA ARG A 448 3.74 42.85 5.03
C ARG A 448 3.53 41.55 4.25
N ALA A 449 3.27 41.64 2.94
CA ALA A 449 3.17 40.46 2.08
C ALA A 449 4.51 39.68 2.06
N ALA A 450 5.64 40.39 2.02
CA ALA A 450 6.97 39.77 2.09
C ALA A 450 7.20 39.10 3.45
N ALA A 451 6.80 39.72 4.57
CA ALA A 451 6.93 39.14 5.90
C ALA A 451 6.09 37.85 6.08
N LEU A 452 4.85 37.83 5.56
CA LEU A 452 4.01 36.62 5.56
C LEU A 452 4.58 35.53 4.64
N ALA A 453 5.06 35.90 3.45
CA ALA A 453 5.66 34.96 2.51
C ALA A 453 6.99 34.37 3.04
N GLU A 454 7.79 35.15 3.78
CA GLU A 454 8.97 34.66 4.50
C GLU A 454 8.60 33.69 5.63
N LYS A 455 7.59 34.05 6.45
CA LYS A 455 7.17 33.23 7.59
C LYS A 455 6.63 31.87 7.17
N PHE A 456 5.83 31.82 6.10
CA PHE A 456 5.20 30.58 5.60
C PHE A 456 5.91 29.97 4.37
N LYS A 457 7.13 30.43 4.09
CA LYS A 457 8.03 29.88 3.06
C LYS A 457 7.40 29.81 1.65
N ASP A 458 6.72 30.88 1.24
CA ASP A 458 6.21 31.03 -0.12
C ASP A 458 7.26 31.65 -1.04
N PHE A 459 8.24 30.83 -1.44
CA PHE A 459 9.38 31.27 -2.24
C PHE A 459 8.98 31.80 -3.63
N GLU A 460 7.92 31.24 -4.22
CA GLU A 460 7.45 31.65 -5.55
C GLU A 460 6.93 33.09 -5.51
N LEU A 461 6.13 33.41 -4.48
CA LEU A 461 5.64 34.77 -4.27
C LEU A 461 6.77 35.76 -3.92
N LEU A 462 7.75 35.37 -3.10
CA LEU A 462 8.91 36.21 -2.79
C LEU A 462 9.72 36.55 -4.05
N ILE A 463 9.92 35.58 -4.94
CA ILE A 463 10.62 35.77 -6.22
C ILE A 463 9.83 36.72 -7.12
N GLU A 464 8.52 36.49 -7.28
CA GLU A 464 7.64 37.36 -8.07
C GLU A 464 7.68 38.80 -7.55
N MET A 465 7.59 39.00 -6.24
CA MET A 465 7.64 40.33 -5.61
C MET A 465 8.98 41.05 -5.84
N CYS A 466 10.11 40.35 -5.73
CA CYS A 466 11.44 40.93 -5.98
C CYS A 466 11.65 41.29 -7.46
N VAL A 467 11.10 40.49 -8.39
CA VAL A 467 11.16 40.75 -9.83
C VAL A 467 10.30 41.96 -10.21
N GLU A 468 9.12 42.12 -9.60
CA GLU A 468 8.22 43.27 -9.84
C GLU A 468 8.72 44.60 -9.22
N SER A 469 9.48 44.51 -8.13
CA SER A 469 10.15 45.65 -7.50
C SER A 469 11.52 45.98 -8.10
N ASP A 470 12.02 45.15 -9.03
CA ASP A 470 13.37 45.25 -9.61
C ASP A 470 14.49 45.22 -8.53
N ASP A 471 14.23 44.57 -7.40
CA ASP A 471 15.13 44.48 -6.23
C ASP A 471 15.90 43.16 -6.26
N MET A 472 16.86 43.08 -7.19
CA MET A 472 17.66 41.87 -7.43
C MET A 472 18.57 41.50 -6.26
N ASP A 473 19.02 42.46 -5.46
CA ASP A 473 19.87 42.23 -4.29
C ASP A 473 19.12 41.44 -3.20
N LYS A 474 17.84 41.76 -2.95
CA LYS A 474 16.99 40.96 -2.05
C LYS A 474 16.72 39.56 -2.58
N LEU A 475 16.53 39.41 -3.90
CA LEU A 475 16.33 38.11 -4.52
C LEU A 475 17.52 37.17 -4.29
N PHE A 476 18.74 37.65 -4.51
CA PHE A 476 19.96 36.88 -4.26
C PHE A 476 20.12 36.54 -2.77
N ALA A 477 19.78 37.46 -1.87
CA ALA A 477 19.81 37.21 -0.43
C ALA A 477 18.81 36.10 -0.01
N TYR A 478 17.61 36.05 -0.60
CA TYR A 478 16.67 34.95 -0.34
C TYR A 478 17.14 33.61 -0.90
N ILE A 479 17.74 33.60 -2.10
CA ILE A 479 18.30 32.38 -2.70
C ILE A 479 19.41 31.79 -1.81
N ASP A 480 20.31 32.62 -1.28
CA ASP A 480 21.38 32.17 -0.39
C ASP A 480 20.84 31.72 0.97
N LYS A 481 19.91 32.49 1.56
CA LYS A 481 19.31 32.22 2.88
C LYS A 481 18.53 30.89 2.91
N TYR A 482 17.87 30.51 1.83
CA TYR A 482 17.01 29.31 1.76
C TYR A 482 17.57 28.20 0.85
N SER A 483 18.84 28.27 0.47
CA SER A 483 19.49 27.36 -0.49
C SER A 483 19.35 25.86 -0.16
N SER A 484 19.42 25.48 1.12
CA SER A 484 19.28 24.09 1.58
C SER A 484 17.83 23.57 1.52
N GLU A 485 16.86 24.41 1.87
CA GLU A 485 15.42 24.06 1.83
C GLU A 485 14.90 24.03 0.39
N LEU A 486 15.40 24.94 -0.46
CA LEU A 486 15.18 24.88 -1.90
C LEU A 486 15.77 23.60 -2.50
N ALA A 487 16.92 23.14 -2.01
CA ALA A 487 17.54 21.90 -2.49
C ALA A 487 16.72 20.66 -2.13
N THR A 488 16.15 20.57 -0.91
CA THR A 488 15.30 19.44 -0.52
C THR A 488 13.98 19.41 -1.28
N GLN A 489 13.32 20.56 -1.47
CA GLN A 489 12.08 20.66 -2.25
C GLN A 489 12.32 20.37 -3.75
N ARG A 490 13.51 20.71 -4.26
CA ARG A 490 13.96 20.32 -5.61
C ARG A 490 14.20 18.83 -5.74
N LEU A 491 14.73 18.17 -4.71
CA LEU A 491 14.95 16.72 -4.71
C LEU A 491 13.63 15.94 -4.73
N ALA A 492 12.61 16.37 -3.98
CA ALA A 492 11.27 15.78 -4.02
C ALA A 492 10.63 15.90 -5.40
N ARG A 493 10.62 17.12 -5.97
CA ARG A 493 10.11 17.35 -7.34
C ARG A 493 10.92 16.60 -8.41
N ALA A 494 12.24 16.49 -8.22
CA ALA A 494 13.08 15.70 -9.10
C ALA A 494 12.80 14.21 -8.99
N ALA A 495 12.52 13.68 -7.79
CA ALA A 495 12.15 12.29 -7.59
C ALA A 495 10.89 11.92 -8.36
N ASP A 496 9.83 12.73 -8.25
CA ASP A 496 8.57 12.52 -8.95
C ASP A 496 8.75 12.61 -10.48
N ALA A 497 9.47 13.62 -10.96
CA ALA A 497 9.74 13.77 -12.38
C ALA A 497 10.57 12.60 -12.95
N LEU A 498 11.62 12.17 -12.22
CA LEU A 498 12.44 11.04 -12.61
C LEU A 498 11.68 9.72 -12.54
N LEU A 499 10.72 9.57 -11.62
CA LEU A 499 9.85 8.40 -11.56
C LEU A 499 8.95 8.31 -12.78
N VAL A 500 8.35 9.42 -13.21
CA VAL A 500 7.56 9.46 -14.46
C VAL A 500 8.43 9.11 -15.65
N LEU A 501 9.60 9.76 -15.78
CA LEU A 501 10.55 9.48 -16.86
C LEU A 501 10.99 8.01 -16.87
N ALA A 502 11.28 7.43 -15.70
CA ALA A 502 11.67 6.02 -15.60
C ALA A 502 10.55 5.06 -16.01
N ASN A 503 9.29 5.38 -15.75
CA ASN A 503 8.15 4.54 -16.14
C ASN A 503 7.84 4.63 -17.63
N GLU A 504 8.00 5.82 -18.22
CA GLU A 504 7.75 6.06 -19.66
C GLU A 504 8.94 5.65 -20.54
N GLU A 505 10.10 5.36 -19.95
CA GLU A 505 11.31 5.01 -20.67
C GLU A 505 11.18 3.68 -21.45
N ALA A 506 11.21 3.78 -22.78
CA ALA A 506 11.07 2.64 -23.68
C ALA A 506 12.29 2.43 -24.60
N ASP A 507 13.13 3.43 -24.82
CA ASP A 507 14.13 3.36 -25.90
C ASP A 507 15.50 2.85 -25.42
N SER A 508 15.79 2.93 -24.12
CA SER A 508 17.11 2.55 -23.59
C SER A 508 17.00 1.93 -22.20
N VAL A 509 17.46 0.68 -22.07
CA VAL A 509 17.57 -0.03 -20.79
C VAL A 509 18.60 0.66 -19.88
N ASN A 510 19.69 1.21 -20.43
CA ASN A 510 20.66 1.95 -19.63
C ASN A 510 20.10 3.28 -19.12
N ARG A 511 19.33 4.01 -19.94
CA ARG A 511 18.64 5.24 -19.53
C ARG A 511 17.57 4.96 -18.48
N LEU A 512 16.84 3.86 -18.62
CA LEU A 512 15.91 3.38 -17.59
C LEU A 512 16.63 3.12 -16.26
N THR A 513 17.71 2.33 -16.31
CA THR A 513 18.44 1.96 -15.09
C THR A 513 18.97 3.20 -14.37
N THR A 514 19.53 4.15 -15.12
CA THR A 514 20.06 5.39 -14.57
C THR A 514 18.97 6.31 -14.02
N THR A 515 17.91 6.57 -14.77
CA THR A 515 16.78 7.42 -14.33
C THR A 515 16.06 6.85 -13.11
N ALA A 516 15.78 5.53 -13.11
CA ALA A 516 15.15 4.87 -11.98
C ALA A 516 16.04 4.84 -10.73
N SER A 517 17.36 4.63 -10.90
CA SER A 517 18.32 4.69 -9.79
C SER A 517 18.44 6.09 -9.20
N LEU A 518 18.42 7.13 -10.05
CA LEU A 518 18.42 8.52 -9.62
C LEU A 518 17.13 8.89 -8.88
N ALA A 519 15.96 8.47 -9.40
CA ALA A 519 14.68 8.66 -8.72
C ALA A 519 14.70 8.03 -7.33
N LYS A 520 15.18 6.78 -7.23
CA LYS A 520 15.32 6.02 -5.98
C LYS A 520 16.26 6.72 -4.98
N LEU A 521 17.38 7.28 -5.47
CA LEU A 521 18.30 8.08 -4.64
C LEU A 521 17.66 9.37 -4.13
N CYS A 522 16.90 10.08 -4.97
CA CYS A 522 16.20 11.31 -4.56
C CYS A 522 15.16 11.00 -3.46
N LEU A 523 14.37 9.93 -3.63
CA LEU A 523 13.42 9.46 -2.62
C LEU A 523 14.10 9.07 -1.30
N TYR A 524 15.28 8.45 -1.39
CA TYR A 524 16.07 8.08 -0.22
C TYR A 524 16.64 9.30 0.51
N ALA A 525 17.14 10.29 -0.24
CA ALA A 525 17.72 11.52 0.30
C ALA A 525 16.68 12.44 0.99
N GLU A 526 15.42 12.34 0.59
CA GLU A 526 14.30 13.06 1.21
C GLU A 526 13.93 12.50 2.61
N GLY A 527 14.43 11.32 2.97
CA GLY A 527 14.12 10.66 4.24
C GLY A 527 12.67 10.12 4.35
N CYS A 528 11.85 10.29 3.31
CA CYS A 528 10.43 9.91 3.29
C CYS A 528 10.15 8.67 2.41
N GLY A 529 11.09 8.25 1.57
CA GLY A 529 10.92 7.11 0.65
C GLY A 529 11.64 5.85 1.10
N GLY A 530 11.12 5.18 2.13
CA GLY A 530 11.55 3.81 2.46
C GLY A 530 11.00 2.76 1.48
N PRO A 531 11.42 1.48 1.59
CA PRO A 531 10.92 0.37 0.77
C PRO A 531 9.40 0.12 0.85
N ALA A 532 8.70 0.78 1.78
CA ALA A 532 7.25 0.73 1.94
C ALA A 532 6.48 1.75 1.08
N SER A 533 7.17 2.65 0.36
CA SER A 533 6.51 3.61 -0.55
C SER A 533 6.10 2.92 -1.85
N GLY A 534 4.87 3.18 -2.32
CA GLY A 534 4.41 2.69 -3.63
C GLY A 534 5.26 3.20 -4.80
N ALA A 535 5.87 4.38 -4.67
CA ALA A 535 6.83 4.92 -5.63
C ALA A 535 8.11 4.07 -5.69
N TRP A 536 8.59 3.60 -4.53
CA TRP A 536 9.75 2.72 -4.43
C TRP A 536 9.48 1.38 -5.10
N ALA A 537 8.34 0.74 -4.82
CA ALA A 537 7.97 -0.54 -5.41
C ALA A 537 7.88 -0.48 -6.94
N ARG A 538 7.35 0.63 -7.50
CA ARG A 538 7.30 0.85 -8.95
C ARG A 538 8.70 0.97 -9.55
N LEU A 539 9.61 1.71 -8.90
CA LEU A 539 11.00 1.84 -9.35
C LEU A 539 11.76 0.53 -9.26
N GLU A 540 11.57 -0.26 -8.18
CA GLU A 540 12.17 -1.59 -8.06
C GLU A 540 11.67 -2.53 -9.14
N SER A 541 10.37 -2.52 -9.45
CA SER A 541 9.81 -3.32 -10.53
C SER A 541 10.43 -2.96 -11.90
N ARG A 542 10.63 -1.65 -12.17
CA ARG A 542 11.32 -1.17 -13.37
C ARG A 542 12.79 -1.58 -13.43
N LEU A 543 13.51 -1.49 -12.30
CA LEU A 543 14.91 -1.91 -12.21
C LEU A 543 15.05 -3.43 -12.38
N ALA A 544 14.16 -4.22 -11.79
CA ALA A 544 14.13 -5.67 -11.95
C ALA A 544 13.91 -6.07 -13.41
N LEU A 545 13.00 -5.40 -14.13
CA LEU A 545 12.83 -5.61 -15.58
C LEU A 545 14.13 -5.32 -16.35
N ALA A 546 14.83 -4.22 -16.03
CA ALA A 546 16.10 -3.88 -16.65
C ALA A 546 17.21 -4.92 -16.35
N GLU A 547 17.20 -5.55 -15.18
CA GLU A 547 18.10 -6.66 -14.86
C GLU A 547 17.81 -7.90 -15.69
N GLN A 548 16.53 -8.24 -15.92
CA GLN A 548 16.14 -9.36 -16.77
C GLN A 548 16.63 -9.19 -18.21
N HIS A 549 16.58 -7.96 -18.75
CA HIS A 549 17.18 -7.61 -20.04
C HIS A 549 18.68 -7.93 -20.11
N ARG A 550 19.43 -7.64 -19.04
CA ARG A 550 20.88 -7.94 -18.96
C ARG A 550 21.17 -9.42 -18.75
N ALA A 551 20.26 -10.13 -18.07
CA ALA A 551 20.39 -11.55 -17.75
C ALA A 551 20.00 -12.48 -18.91
N LEU A 552 19.51 -11.93 -20.03
CA LEU A 552 19.13 -12.69 -21.22
C LEU A 552 20.32 -13.52 -21.78
N PRO A 553 20.10 -14.83 -22.05
CA PRO A 553 21.08 -15.68 -22.71
C PRO A 553 21.62 -15.03 -23.99
N ARG A 554 22.93 -15.17 -24.22
CA ARG A 554 23.60 -14.57 -25.39
C ARG A 554 23.00 -15.04 -26.71
N ASP A 555 22.61 -16.30 -26.79
CA ASP A 555 22.05 -16.88 -28.01
C ASP A 555 20.69 -16.27 -28.36
N LEU A 556 19.85 -16.02 -27.35
CA LEU A 556 18.59 -15.29 -27.53
C LEU A 556 18.83 -13.85 -27.94
N ARG A 557 19.80 -13.17 -27.32
CA ARG A 557 20.13 -11.78 -27.68
C ARG A 557 20.59 -11.67 -29.13
N LEU A 558 21.47 -12.56 -29.59
CA LEU A 558 21.95 -12.58 -30.97
C LEU A 558 20.82 -12.87 -31.96
N HIS A 559 19.96 -13.85 -31.65
CA HIS A 559 18.86 -14.23 -32.52
C HIS A 559 17.84 -13.09 -32.74
N HIS A 560 17.56 -12.32 -31.70
CA HIS A 560 16.61 -11.21 -31.75
C HIS A 560 17.25 -9.83 -32.03
N GLY A 561 18.53 -9.78 -32.42
CA GLY A 561 19.20 -8.51 -32.78
C GLY A 561 19.43 -7.56 -31.60
N LEU A 562 19.59 -8.10 -30.39
CA LEU A 562 19.85 -7.38 -29.13
C LEU A 562 21.34 -7.43 -28.75
N ASP A 563 22.22 -7.41 -29.75
CA ASP A 563 23.68 -7.53 -29.59
C ASP A 563 24.37 -6.20 -29.24
N ALA A 564 23.67 -5.08 -29.42
CA ALA A 564 24.12 -3.76 -29.02
C ALA A 564 24.30 -3.64 -27.49
N GLY A 565 25.27 -2.82 -27.06
CA GLY A 565 25.54 -2.58 -25.63
C GLY A 565 24.42 -1.84 -24.88
N ASP A 566 23.45 -1.29 -25.60
CA ASP A 566 22.21 -0.74 -25.08
C ASP A 566 21.06 -1.11 -26.02
N THR A 567 19.93 -1.49 -25.45
CA THR A 567 18.76 -1.98 -26.18
C THR A 567 17.51 -1.25 -25.73
N ALA A 568 16.48 -1.26 -26.57
CA ALA A 568 15.16 -0.77 -26.18
C ALA A 568 14.58 -1.63 -25.05
N VAL A 569 13.78 -1.01 -24.19
CA VAL A 569 13.10 -1.68 -23.09
C VAL A 569 11.94 -2.48 -23.67
N LEU A 570 12.16 -3.78 -23.84
CA LEU A 570 11.10 -4.70 -24.23
C LEU A 570 10.15 -4.95 -23.06
N PRO A 571 8.84 -5.05 -23.33
CA PRO A 571 7.86 -5.38 -22.32
C PRO A 571 8.00 -6.86 -21.90
N PRO A 572 7.63 -7.23 -20.66
CA PRO A 572 7.86 -8.56 -20.11
C PRO A 572 7.25 -9.67 -20.99
N GLU A 573 6.09 -9.44 -21.59
CA GLU A 573 5.42 -10.39 -22.49
C GLU A 573 6.30 -10.74 -23.70
N HIS A 574 7.01 -9.75 -24.26
CA HIS A 574 7.89 -9.97 -25.41
C HIS A 574 9.12 -10.79 -24.98
N ILE A 575 9.70 -10.49 -23.82
CA ILE A 575 10.86 -11.24 -23.32
C ILE A 575 10.48 -12.71 -23.08
N VAL A 576 9.31 -12.96 -22.48
CA VAL A 576 8.79 -14.33 -22.29
C VAL A 576 8.53 -15.01 -23.64
N GLN A 577 7.99 -14.27 -24.62
CA GLN A 577 7.76 -14.79 -25.97
C GLN A 577 9.08 -15.22 -26.65
N MET A 578 10.18 -14.48 -26.45
CA MET A 578 11.50 -14.87 -26.97
C MET A 578 12.00 -16.19 -26.37
N TYR A 579 11.72 -16.46 -25.09
CA TYR A 579 12.03 -17.76 -24.47
C TYR A 579 11.17 -18.88 -25.06
N ILE A 580 9.87 -18.64 -25.26
CA ILE A 580 8.92 -19.62 -25.82
C ILE A 580 9.26 -20.00 -27.26
N GLU A 581 9.64 -19.02 -28.09
CA GLU A 581 9.95 -19.19 -29.51
C GLU A 581 11.38 -19.68 -29.77
N SER A 582 12.22 -19.76 -28.73
CA SER A 582 13.60 -20.13 -28.91
C SER A 582 13.74 -21.56 -29.43
N GLU A 583 14.60 -21.74 -30.43
CA GLU A 583 15.09 -23.06 -30.86
C GLU A 583 16.45 -23.41 -30.25
N SER A 584 17.02 -22.53 -29.42
CA SER A 584 18.38 -22.71 -28.92
C SER A 584 18.46 -23.90 -27.94
N SER A 585 19.31 -24.89 -28.23
CA SER A 585 19.51 -26.07 -27.37
C SER A 585 20.22 -25.76 -26.03
N GLY A 586 20.66 -24.52 -25.85
CA GLY A 586 21.39 -24.05 -24.66
C GLY A 586 20.49 -23.59 -23.51
N LEU A 587 19.17 -23.53 -23.67
CA LEU A 587 18.26 -23.16 -22.59
C LEU A 587 18.19 -24.26 -21.53
N THR A 588 18.26 -23.84 -20.27
CA THR A 588 18.19 -24.69 -19.09
C THR A 588 16.90 -24.47 -18.31
N GLU A 589 16.63 -25.32 -17.32
CA GLU A 589 15.53 -25.12 -16.37
C GLU A 589 15.58 -23.75 -15.67
N TYR A 590 16.78 -23.20 -15.42
CA TYR A 590 16.94 -21.87 -14.83
C TYR A 590 16.47 -20.75 -15.75
N ASP A 591 16.58 -20.93 -17.06
CA ASP A 591 16.14 -19.95 -18.05
C ASP A 591 14.61 -19.93 -18.16
N TYR A 592 13.98 -21.10 -18.11
CA TYR A 592 12.51 -21.20 -18.05
C TYR A 592 11.97 -20.73 -16.70
N LYS A 593 12.71 -20.91 -15.59
CA LYS A 593 12.36 -20.31 -14.30
C LYS A 593 12.34 -18.79 -14.37
N LYS A 594 13.35 -18.16 -15.00
CA LYS A 594 13.35 -16.70 -15.24
C LYS A 594 12.18 -16.27 -16.12
N ALA A 595 11.83 -17.06 -17.14
CA ALA A 595 10.66 -16.79 -17.98
C ALA A 595 9.35 -16.83 -17.18
N LEU A 596 9.21 -17.77 -16.23
CA LEU A 596 8.07 -17.80 -15.31
C LEU A 596 8.06 -16.58 -14.38
N ASP A 597 9.20 -16.20 -13.81
CA ASP A 597 9.31 -15.03 -12.92
C ASP A 597 9.00 -13.72 -13.65
N LEU A 598 9.32 -13.65 -14.95
CA LEU A 598 8.95 -12.52 -15.81
C LEU A 598 7.43 -12.36 -15.99
N THR A 599 6.64 -13.43 -15.82
CA THR A 599 5.17 -13.35 -15.94
C THR A 599 4.54 -12.54 -14.80
N ASP A 600 5.19 -12.45 -13.63
CA ASP A 600 4.67 -11.68 -12.49
C ASP A 600 4.63 -10.17 -12.76
N TYR A 601 5.41 -9.70 -13.73
CA TYR A 601 5.42 -8.30 -14.18
C TYR A 601 4.32 -7.98 -15.22
N VAL A 602 3.61 -9.00 -15.73
CA VAL A 602 2.48 -8.81 -16.64
C VAL A 602 1.27 -8.43 -15.82
N HIS A 603 0.65 -7.27 -16.08
CA HIS A 603 -0.47 -6.79 -15.26
C HIS A 603 -1.81 -7.49 -15.55
N ASP A 604 -1.99 -7.98 -16.78
CA ASP A 604 -3.18 -8.69 -17.23
C ASP A 604 -3.15 -10.15 -16.74
N MET A 605 -4.12 -10.54 -15.92
CA MET A 605 -4.19 -11.88 -15.30
C MET A 605 -4.36 -12.97 -16.35
N GLU A 606 -5.29 -12.81 -17.30
CA GLU A 606 -5.58 -13.84 -18.32
C GLU A 606 -4.34 -14.06 -19.20
N ARG A 607 -3.74 -12.94 -19.64
CA ARG A 607 -2.52 -13.00 -20.45
C ARG A 607 -1.33 -13.58 -19.68
N ARG A 608 -1.26 -13.36 -18.37
CA ARG A 608 -0.23 -13.95 -17.51
C ARG A 608 -0.37 -15.47 -17.46
N ASP A 609 -1.57 -15.96 -17.19
CA ASP A 609 -1.83 -17.39 -17.06
C ASP A 609 -1.61 -18.13 -18.40
N ASP A 610 -2.04 -17.52 -19.51
CA ASP A 610 -1.73 -18.00 -20.87
C ASP A 610 -0.22 -18.09 -21.13
N LEU A 611 0.54 -17.06 -20.76
CA LEU A 611 2.00 -17.06 -20.93
C LEU A 611 2.66 -18.14 -20.07
N ARG A 612 2.22 -18.33 -18.82
CA ARG A 612 2.72 -19.39 -17.94
C ARG A 612 2.52 -20.76 -18.56
N LEU A 613 1.31 -21.08 -19.02
CA LEU A 613 1.02 -22.34 -19.71
C LEU A 613 1.95 -22.55 -20.92
N ARG A 614 2.15 -21.52 -21.74
CA ARG A 614 3.01 -21.58 -22.93
C ARG A 614 4.49 -21.76 -22.59
N VAL A 615 4.97 -21.19 -21.48
CA VAL A 615 6.33 -21.42 -20.97
C VAL A 615 6.53 -22.89 -20.59
N TRP A 616 5.57 -23.48 -19.87
CA TRP A 616 5.61 -24.91 -19.54
C TRP A 616 5.54 -25.80 -20.77
N CYS A 617 4.67 -25.49 -21.74
CA CYS A 617 4.60 -26.21 -23.01
C CYS A 617 5.90 -26.09 -23.83
N ALA A 618 6.55 -24.93 -23.81
CA ALA A 618 7.86 -24.75 -24.45
C ALA A 618 8.94 -25.61 -23.77
N CYS A 619 8.96 -25.66 -22.44
CA CYS A 619 9.87 -26.51 -21.67
C CYS A 619 9.66 -28.00 -22.00
N ILE A 620 8.40 -28.47 -22.01
CA ILE A 620 8.05 -29.86 -22.36
C ILE A 620 8.55 -30.22 -23.76
N ARG A 621 8.39 -29.35 -24.75
CA ARG A 621 8.84 -29.61 -26.13
C ARG A 621 10.36 -29.75 -26.27
N ARG A 622 11.15 -29.31 -25.28
CA ARG A 622 12.61 -29.47 -25.30
C ARG A 622 13.06 -30.88 -24.92
N ASP A 623 12.22 -31.61 -24.22
CA ASP A 623 12.53 -32.97 -23.81
C ASP A 623 12.30 -33.96 -24.95
N ASP A 624 13.19 -34.95 -25.08
CA ASP A 624 12.94 -36.09 -25.96
C ASP A 624 12.02 -37.09 -25.26
N TRP A 625 10.76 -37.12 -25.69
CA TRP A 625 9.75 -38.05 -25.18
C TRP A 625 9.72 -39.39 -25.93
N SER A 626 10.35 -39.46 -27.09
CA SER A 626 10.32 -40.65 -27.95
C SER A 626 11.11 -41.81 -27.36
N SER A 627 12.07 -41.55 -26.47
CA SER A 627 12.93 -42.53 -25.82
C SER A 627 12.56 -42.85 -24.36
N CYS A 628 11.37 -42.44 -23.89
CA CYS A 628 10.97 -42.63 -22.50
C CYS A 628 10.86 -44.09 -22.09
N ARG A 629 11.45 -44.42 -20.93
CA ARG A 629 11.39 -45.76 -20.33
C ARG A 629 10.23 -45.85 -19.33
N VAL A 630 9.12 -46.44 -19.77
CA VAL A 630 7.91 -46.64 -18.95
C VAL A 630 8.18 -47.59 -17.77
N ASP A 631 9.13 -48.51 -17.91
CA ASP A 631 9.49 -49.48 -16.86
C ASP A 631 10.23 -48.85 -15.67
N SER A 632 10.69 -47.60 -15.77
CA SER A 632 11.43 -46.90 -14.71
C SER A 632 11.06 -45.41 -14.72
N PRO A 633 9.80 -45.06 -14.40
CA PRO A 633 9.28 -43.72 -14.59
C PRO A 633 9.96 -42.69 -13.70
N ALA A 634 10.36 -43.05 -12.47
CA ALA A 634 11.06 -42.17 -11.54
C ALA A 634 12.42 -41.66 -12.08
N ASP A 635 13.18 -42.52 -12.77
CA ASP A 635 14.45 -42.14 -13.39
C ASP A 635 14.25 -41.18 -14.58
N GLU A 636 13.13 -41.33 -15.29
CA GLU A 636 12.78 -40.42 -16.38
C GLU A 636 12.39 -39.05 -15.83
N LEU A 637 11.65 -38.97 -14.71
CA LEU A 637 11.32 -37.67 -14.08
C LEU A 637 12.58 -36.82 -13.84
N GLN A 638 13.62 -37.39 -13.24
CA GLN A 638 14.87 -36.67 -12.93
C GLN A 638 15.63 -36.19 -14.18
N ARG A 639 15.41 -36.80 -15.35
CA ARG A 639 16.11 -36.46 -16.59
C ARG A 639 15.40 -35.36 -17.38
N LYS A 640 14.07 -35.30 -17.36
CA LYS A 640 13.32 -34.34 -18.15
C LYS A 640 13.44 -32.93 -17.57
N MET A 641 13.66 -31.96 -18.44
CA MET A 641 13.74 -30.54 -18.09
C MET A 641 12.45 -30.06 -17.43
N PHE A 642 11.29 -30.55 -17.88
CA PHE A 642 10.00 -30.21 -17.29
C PHE A 642 9.95 -30.48 -15.77
N PHE A 643 10.32 -31.67 -15.32
CA PHE A 643 10.27 -32.01 -13.89
C PHE A 643 11.41 -31.37 -13.12
N ARG A 644 12.60 -31.21 -13.71
CA ARG A 644 13.68 -30.43 -13.10
C ARG A 644 13.28 -28.97 -12.86
N LEU A 645 12.47 -28.40 -13.75
CA LEU A 645 11.89 -27.06 -13.57
C LEU A 645 10.87 -27.05 -12.42
N ILE A 646 10.01 -28.06 -12.29
CA ILE A 646 9.08 -28.18 -11.16
C ILE A 646 9.84 -28.23 -9.83
N ASP A 647 10.85 -29.09 -9.74
CA ASP A 647 11.70 -29.21 -8.55
C ASP A 647 12.41 -27.89 -8.24
N LEU A 648 12.93 -27.20 -9.27
CA LEU A 648 13.60 -25.92 -9.13
C LEU A 648 12.65 -24.83 -8.61
N VAL A 649 11.42 -24.75 -9.15
CA VAL A 649 10.40 -23.81 -8.68
C VAL A 649 10.09 -24.06 -7.21
N HIS A 650 9.93 -25.33 -6.82
CA HIS A 650 9.67 -25.71 -5.42
C HIS A 650 10.83 -25.33 -4.49
N VAL A 651 12.07 -25.68 -4.85
CA VAL A 651 13.27 -25.40 -4.04
C VAL A 651 13.52 -23.90 -3.89
N MET A 652 13.18 -23.11 -4.92
CA MET A 652 13.29 -21.64 -4.87
C MET A 652 12.13 -20.96 -4.11
N GLY A 653 11.23 -21.72 -3.49
CA GLY A 653 10.10 -21.19 -2.72
C GLY A 653 8.98 -20.61 -3.60
N GLY A 654 8.91 -21.00 -4.87
CA GLY A 654 7.82 -20.63 -5.75
C GLY A 654 6.55 -21.43 -5.40
N ASP A 655 5.41 -20.76 -5.44
CA ASP A 655 4.11 -21.38 -5.25
C ASP A 655 3.73 -22.19 -6.49
N LEU A 656 3.89 -23.52 -6.40
CA LEU A 656 3.55 -24.42 -7.48
C LEU A 656 2.04 -24.52 -7.72
N GLU A 657 1.17 -24.19 -6.76
CA GLU A 657 -0.28 -24.18 -6.99
C GLU A 657 -0.66 -23.03 -7.92
N LEU A 658 0.03 -21.90 -7.79
CA LEU A 658 -0.16 -20.73 -8.63
C LEU A 658 0.55 -20.85 -9.99
N LEU A 659 1.71 -21.51 -10.04
CA LEU A 659 2.58 -21.51 -11.21
C LEU A 659 2.46 -22.75 -12.11
N LEU A 660 2.14 -23.92 -11.56
CA LEU A 660 2.05 -25.17 -12.33
C LEU A 660 0.62 -25.33 -12.89
N PRO A 661 0.42 -25.35 -14.22
CA PRO A 661 -0.90 -25.56 -14.81
C PRO A 661 -1.45 -26.94 -14.43
N PRO A 662 -2.78 -27.10 -14.35
CA PRO A 662 -3.37 -28.41 -14.14
C PRO A 662 -3.02 -29.32 -15.32
N VAL A 663 -2.92 -30.61 -15.05
CA VAL A 663 -2.52 -31.62 -16.05
C VAL A 663 -3.45 -31.61 -17.27
N GLU A 664 -4.72 -31.27 -17.09
CA GLU A 664 -5.71 -31.17 -18.17
C GLU A 664 -5.37 -30.06 -19.17
N ASP A 665 -4.91 -28.91 -18.70
CA ASP A 665 -4.53 -27.78 -19.55
C ASP A 665 -3.28 -28.11 -20.37
N ILE A 666 -2.31 -28.82 -19.78
CA ILE A 666 -1.13 -29.31 -20.51
C ILE A 666 -1.52 -30.33 -21.58
N LEU A 667 -2.42 -31.27 -21.26
CA LEU A 667 -2.85 -32.30 -22.19
C LEU A 667 -3.81 -31.78 -23.28
N THR A 668 -4.40 -30.61 -23.10
CA THR A 668 -5.27 -29.95 -24.10
C THR A 668 -4.57 -28.84 -24.86
N ALA A 669 -3.35 -28.46 -24.46
CA ALA A 669 -2.58 -27.40 -25.08
C ALA A 669 -2.31 -27.70 -26.58
N PRO A 670 -2.61 -26.76 -27.49
CA PRO A 670 -2.45 -26.98 -28.93
C PRO A 670 -0.98 -27.18 -29.32
N GLU A 671 -0.04 -26.59 -28.57
CA GLU A 671 1.40 -26.74 -28.81
C GLU A 671 1.92 -28.17 -28.59
N LEU A 672 1.18 -28.99 -27.82
CA LEU A 672 1.57 -30.35 -27.46
C LEU A 672 0.75 -31.43 -28.18
N ALA A 673 -0.11 -31.06 -29.13
CA ALA A 673 -1.06 -31.98 -29.76
C ALA A 673 -0.43 -33.26 -30.33
N GLU A 674 0.77 -33.17 -30.91
CA GLU A 674 1.51 -34.33 -31.43
C GLU A 674 2.02 -35.25 -30.31
N LEU A 675 2.52 -34.68 -29.21
CA LEU A 675 3.05 -35.41 -28.06
C LEU A 675 1.95 -36.07 -27.22
N VAL A 676 0.80 -35.40 -27.08
CA VAL A 676 -0.38 -35.93 -26.36
C VAL A 676 -0.90 -37.23 -26.98
N SER A 677 -0.68 -37.42 -28.28
CA SER A 677 -1.05 -38.67 -28.96
C SER A 677 -0.14 -39.87 -28.58
N ASP A 678 1.04 -39.64 -28.00
CA ASP A 678 1.93 -40.70 -27.52
C ASP A 678 1.50 -41.18 -26.12
N PRO A 679 1.07 -42.46 -25.97
CA PRO A 679 0.63 -42.98 -24.68
C PRO A 679 1.72 -42.98 -23.61
N ARG A 680 3.01 -43.00 -24.00
CA ARG A 680 4.15 -42.98 -23.07
C ARG A 680 4.33 -41.60 -22.46
N PHE A 681 4.21 -40.54 -23.27
CA PHE A 681 4.21 -39.16 -22.79
C PHE A 681 3.07 -38.96 -21.80
N HIS A 682 1.86 -39.35 -22.20
CA HIS A 682 0.67 -39.22 -21.37
C HIS A 682 0.79 -39.97 -20.03
N PHE A 683 1.39 -41.17 -20.03
CA PHE A 683 1.67 -41.92 -18.79
C PHE A 683 2.68 -41.21 -17.88
N ILE A 684 3.84 -40.79 -18.41
CA ILE A 684 4.91 -40.17 -17.62
C ILE A 684 4.47 -38.81 -17.06
N ILE A 685 3.73 -38.00 -17.82
CA ILE A 685 3.18 -36.73 -17.33
C ILE A 685 2.21 -36.96 -16.17
N LYS A 686 1.24 -37.88 -16.32
CA LYS A 686 0.29 -38.19 -15.24
C LYS A 686 1.00 -38.72 -13.99
N TYR A 687 1.93 -39.66 -14.17
CA TYR A 687 2.75 -40.21 -13.09
C TYR A 687 3.56 -39.11 -12.37
N GLY A 688 4.15 -38.18 -13.12
CA GLY A 688 4.88 -37.05 -12.56
C GLY A 688 4.01 -36.11 -11.75
N TYR A 689 2.80 -35.79 -12.21
CA TYR A 689 1.82 -35.00 -11.44
C TYR A 689 1.40 -35.71 -10.14
N GLU A 690 1.13 -37.02 -10.18
CA GLU A 690 0.85 -37.82 -8.98
C GLU A 690 2.01 -37.78 -7.97
N CYS A 691 3.25 -37.86 -8.44
CA CYS A 691 4.44 -37.72 -7.58
C CYS A 691 4.55 -36.33 -6.96
N VAL A 692 4.25 -35.27 -7.72
CA VAL A 692 4.25 -33.88 -7.23
C VAL A 692 3.15 -33.66 -6.19
N ASP A 693 1.96 -34.24 -6.38
CA ASP A 693 0.87 -34.16 -5.40
C ASP A 693 1.17 -34.97 -4.12
N THR A 694 1.89 -36.08 -4.26
CA THR A 694 2.35 -36.89 -3.13
C THR A 694 3.43 -36.19 -2.30
N THR A 695 4.39 -35.51 -2.94
CA THR A 695 5.42 -34.73 -2.23
C THR A 695 4.85 -33.49 -1.54
N ARG A 696 3.73 -32.96 -2.02
CA ARG A 696 2.97 -31.87 -1.35
C ARG A 696 2.18 -32.34 -0.11
N SER A 697 1.92 -33.65 0.02
CA SER A 697 1.05 -34.25 1.04
C SER A 697 1.79 -35.25 1.95
N PRO A 698 2.72 -34.82 2.84
CA PRO A 698 3.52 -35.74 3.63
C PRO A 698 2.76 -36.50 4.74
N ASP A 699 1.51 -36.15 5.05
CA ASP A 699 0.77 -36.65 6.23
C ASP A 699 0.06 -38.02 6.05
N MET A 700 0.37 -38.80 5.01
CA MET A 700 -0.32 -40.08 4.74
C MET A 700 0.57 -41.34 4.81
N LEU A 701 1.72 -41.29 5.50
CA LEU A 701 2.63 -42.44 5.67
C LEU A 701 2.90 -42.85 7.13
N ASP A 702 2.02 -42.49 8.07
CA ASP A 702 1.97 -43.08 9.41
C ASP A 702 0.56 -43.65 9.70
N GLU A 703 0.18 -44.72 8.98
CA GLU A 703 -0.78 -45.74 9.44
C GLU A 703 -0.30 -47.16 9.14
#